data_AF-A0A357XPB4-F1
#
_entry.id   AF-A0A357XPB4-F1
#
_cell.length_a   1.000
_cell.length_b   1.000
_cell.length_c   1.000
_cell.angle_alpha   90.00
_cell.angle_beta   90.00
_cell.angle_gamma   90.00
#
_symmetry.space_group_name_H-M   'P 1'
#
loop_
_entity.id
_entity.type
_entity.pdbx_description
1 polymer ?
#
loop_
_entity_poly.entity_id
_entity_poly.type
_entity_poly.pdbx_seq_one_letter_code
_entity_poly.pdbx_strand_id
1 'polypeptide(L)'
;MTTIIKKITIAFLALLVIVGVVAPFANVFAATFNNDSRDYATLQVSNYTRNPGSSANWSNSVSANEGEVVSFLVYYHNTASDTASNTRIRVQLPSGAFTNVSIQGDVWAHNGSAVAGTASVSLSSNQTLTFIPGSVAWYPNQSTVSQTLPNGQNGSEIVSSNGLIIGDIASGWDAQGYIVFRAQVSSNTVNPPQQNGSAPFVSTNTASAIQQDRATVQGTVNPNNANTNAWFEYGTTQSFGNTTGYQVIGLGNSSTNAVGYFYNLNQNTTYYYRIVAQNAYGTTYGNILSFTTQGSTTGTGSAPYATTHSAYSVAQNSATLQGAANPNGLATTAWFEYGTTQSFGNTTGYQTIGLANSASTISGYLSNLSSNTTYYYRIVAQNAYGTTYGNTLNVMTQQSYGGGNNGSVPTAYTNTVSASGVNSATFSGSVNPNGNYTNAWFEYGLSQSLGYTIGYQALGSSSYASAITANVYNLAPNTAYYYRAVAQNSYGTNYGTILTFTTSGSSINNASKAPYVTSRAVQSVFRNSALINGNVNPNGSLTTAWFEWGVTASLGSRTMIQPVGMANYSDSYSAVLSGLLPGTDYYYRAVAQNAYGTTYGTILTFTTSAQTIVPVVVNNKTTEPRVVVQQITGSSAVEQTVILTPSIDKSDPRAGDAVKYSIQYRNEGASAITGATVKILLPSEVEYDSATMKPSFVEDNELTFDLGTIKGHSQGVITIKATIDTAVDADSALMFSATLNYTDAKKQFQSTSAYLTVMVEVGSAGLASLFGVFGTLLNNWFVDLVLGLLIGFGIYHFFVRQKEEEALIK
;
A
#
# COMPACT_ATOMS: atom_id res chain seq x y z
N MET A 1 -21.97 60.30 -70.75
CA MET A 1 -20.60 59.76 -70.77
C MET A 1 -19.65 60.93 -70.62
N THR A 2 -18.92 61.12 -69.53
CA THR A 2 -18.66 60.26 -68.37
C THR A 2 -18.83 61.09 -67.09
N THR A 3 -20.05 61.03 -66.56
CA THR A 3 -20.39 61.16 -65.15
C THR A 3 -19.67 60.04 -64.36
N ILE A 4 -19.48 60.23 -63.05
CA ILE A 4 -18.76 59.37 -62.07
C ILE A 4 -17.28 59.80 -61.87
N ILE A 5 -17.09 61.05 -61.41
CA ILE A 5 -16.43 61.44 -60.13
C ILE A 5 -16.74 62.94 -59.98
N LYS A 6 -17.98 63.21 -59.56
CA LYS A 6 -18.49 64.52 -59.13
C LYS A 6 -19.02 64.26 -57.71
N LYS A 7 -18.59 65.06 -56.74
CA LYS A 7 -19.22 65.28 -55.41
C LYS A 7 -19.09 64.17 -54.34
N ILE A 8 -18.05 64.26 -53.51
CA ILE A 8 -18.10 64.13 -52.04
C ILE A 8 -17.16 65.23 -51.50
N THR A 9 -17.61 66.47 -51.30
CA THR A 9 -18.13 67.05 -50.03
C THR A 9 -17.11 68.03 -49.44
N ILE A 10 -17.27 69.30 -49.84
CA ILE A 10 -17.00 70.46 -48.99
C ILE A 10 -18.07 70.44 -47.89
N ALA A 11 -17.66 70.23 -46.64
CA ALA A 11 -18.37 70.69 -45.44
C ALA A 11 -17.28 71.13 -44.45
N PHE A 12 -17.00 72.42 -44.38
CA PHE A 12 -17.69 73.39 -43.53
C PHE A 12 -17.51 73.13 -42.03
N LEU A 13 -16.86 74.14 -41.44
CA LEU A 13 -17.23 74.79 -40.21
C LEU A 13 -16.73 74.21 -38.88
N ALA A 14 -15.76 74.96 -38.36
CA ALA A 14 -15.56 75.17 -36.95
C ALA A 14 -16.89 75.31 -36.19
N LEU A 15 -17.06 74.43 -35.19
CA LEU A 15 -17.80 74.74 -33.98
C LEU A 15 -17.12 74.02 -32.81
N LEU A 16 -16.50 74.83 -31.96
CA LEU A 16 -16.46 74.77 -30.50
C LEU A 16 -16.75 73.43 -29.78
N VAL A 17 -15.97 73.22 -28.70
CA VAL A 17 -16.22 72.38 -27.50
C VAL A 17 -15.33 71.12 -27.39
N ILE A 18 -14.34 71.23 -26.50
CA ILE A 18 -13.77 70.19 -25.60
C ILE A 18 -13.49 68.81 -26.25
N VAL A 19 -12.24 68.54 -26.61
CA VAL A 19 -11.64 67.19 -26.58
C VAL A 19 -10.16 67.41 -26.23
N GLY A 20 -9.77 67.25 -24.96
CA GLY A 20 -9.54 65.93 -24.39
C GLY A 20 -8.07 65.60 -24.62
N VAL A 21 -7.27 65.74 -23.55
CA VAL A 21 -5.92 65.18 -23.45
C VAL A 21 -6.03 63.69 -23.77
N VAL A 22 -5.85 63.31 -25.03
CA VAL A 22 -5.45 61.96 -25.37
C VAL A 22 -3.94 62.05 -25.53
N ALA A 23 -3.27 62.20 -24.38
CA ALA A 23 -2.04 61.47 -24.23
C ALA A 23 -2.35 60.04 -24.71
N PRO A 24 -1.49 59.37 -25.48
CA PRO A 24 -1.61 57.92 -25.50
C PRO A 24 -1.63 57.55 -24.03
N PHE A 25 -2.75 57.02 -23.54
CA PHE A 25 -2.68 56.12 -22.41
C PHE A 25 -1.85 54.97 -22.98
N ALA A 26 -0.53 55.16 -23.03
CA ALA A 26 0.37 54.10 -22.68
C ALA A 26 -0.21 53.67 -21.34
N ASN A 27 -0.96 52.58 -21.35
CA ASN A 27 -1.06 51.79 -20.15
C ASN A 27 0.40 51.53 -19.81
N VAL A 28 0.96 52.36 -18.93
CA VAL A 28 2.26 52.11 -18.35
C VAL A 28 1.95 50.93 -17.46
N PHE A 29 2.03 49.75 -18.06
CA PHE A 29 1.87 48.50 -17.32
C PHE A 29 2.95 48.54 -16.24
N ALA A 30 2.49 48.47 -14.99
CA ALA A 30 3.38 48.55 -13.83
C ALA A 30 4.32 47.34 -13.79
N ALA A 31 3.90 46.20 -14.35
CA ALA A 31 4.70 44.99 -14.48
C ALA A 31 5.08 44.67 -15.93
N THR A 32 6.31 44.19 -16.12
CA THR A 32 6.87 43.75 -17.41
C THR A 32 7.67 42.47 -17.19
N PHE A 33 7.40 41.44 -18.00
CA PHE A 33 8.06 40.14 -17.88
C PHE A 33 9.11 39.91 -18.97
N ASN A 34 10.18 39.22 -18.60
CA ASN A 34 11.19 38.64 -19.51
C ASN A 34 11.78 39.63 -20.54
N ASN A 35 12.08 40.85 -20.10
CA ASN A 35 12.56 41.94 -20.96
C ASN A 35 14.04 42.30 -20.72
N ASP A 36 14.78 41.53 -19.90
CA ASP A 36 16.23 41.66 -19.74
C ASP A 36 16.95 40.71 -20.71
N SER A 37 18.05 41.16 -21.28
CA SER A 37 18.89 40.37 -22.20
C SER A 37 19.43 39.05 -21.61
N ARG A 38 19.45 38.91 -20.28
CA ARG A 38 19.90 37.72 -19.55
C ARG A 38 18.77 36.74 -19.24
N ASP A 39 17.52 37.10 -19.54
CA ASP A 39 16.38 36.24 -19.30
C ASP A 39 16.43 34.99 -20.20
N TYR A 40 15.97 33.87 -19.64
CA TYR A 40 15.73 32.68 -20.46
C TYR A 40 14.55 32.93 -21.40
N ALA A 41 14.49 32.14 -22.48
CA ALA A 41 13.33 32.16 -23.36
C ALA A 41 12.05 31.86 -22.56
N THR A 42 11.00 32.66 -22.74
CA THR A 42 9.72 32.51 -22.03
C THR A 42 9.15 31.10 -22.13
N LEU A 43 9.32 30.42 -23.27
CA LEU A 43 8.96 29.01 -23.43
C LEU A 43 10.16 28.21 -23.93
N GLN A 44 10.46 27.12 -23.24
CA GLN A 44 11.44 26.12 -23.65
C GLN A 44 10.81 24.72 -23.64
N VAL A 45 11.43 23.80 -24.35
CA VAL A 45 10.94 22.44 -24.55
C VAL A 45 12.07 21.41 -24.44
N SER A 46 11.73 20.21 -23.97
CA SER A 46 12.65 19.07 -23.86
C SER A 46 11.93 17.74 -24.09
N ASN A 47 12.64 16.71 -24.57
CA ASN A 47 12.11 15.36 -24.68
C ASN A 47 12.34 14.64 -23.35
N TYR A 48 11.27 14.45 -22.57
CA TYR A 48 11.32 13.88 -21.24
C TYR A 48 11.66 12.39 -21.26
N THR A 49 11.12 11.64 -22.24
CA THR A 49 11.40 10.21 -22.36
C THR A 49 12.89 9.97 -22.56
N ARG A 50 13.56 10.82 -23.33
CA ARG A 50 15.00 10.71 -23.58
C ARG A 50 15.85 11.35 -22.48
N ASN A 51 15.32 12.34 -21.77
CA ASN A 51 16.04 13.12 -20.76
C ASN A 51 15.23 13.30 -19.46
N PRO A 52 14.90 12.21 -18.74
CA PRO A 52 14.04 12.29 -17.57
C PRO A 52 14.71 13.11 -16.46
N GLY A 53 14.02 14.15 -15.99
CA GLY A 53 14.48 14.98 -14.86
C GLY A 53 15.69 15.87 -15.15
N SER A 54 16.11 16.04 -16.40
CA SER A 54 17.25 16.90 -16.75
C SER A 54 16.96 18.38 -16.50
N SER A 55 17.91 19.08 -15.87
CA SER A 55 17.91 20.55 -15.72
C SER A 55 18.66 21.27 -16.86
N ALA A 56 19.36 20.53 -17.73
CA ALA A 56 20.26 21.11 -18.74
C ALA A 56 19.73 20.98 -20.18
N ASN A 57 18.78 20.08 -20.45
CA ASN A 57 18.34 19.74 -21.81
C ASN A 57 17.12 20.55 -22.28
N TRP A 58 17.09 21.84 -21.97
CA TRP A 58 16.03 22.77 -22.40
C TRP A 58 16.45 23.55 -23.63
N SER A 59 15.56 23.66 -24.61
CA SER A 59 15.86 24.33 -25.89
C SER A 59 14.60 24.94 -26.49
N ASN A 60 14.75 25.68 -27.60
CA ASN A 60 13.62 26.28 -28.31
C ASN A 60 12.98 25.31 -29.32
N SER A 61 13.52 24.10 -29.49
CA SER A 61 12.96 23.09 -30.36
C SER A 61 13.25 21.67 -29.90
N VAL A 62 12.31 20.74 -30.10
CA VAL A 62 12.52 19.33 -29.76
C VAL A 62 11.99 18.41 -30.85
N SER A 63 12.68 17.28 -31.04
CA SER A 63 12.13 16.14 -31.78
C SER A 63 11.58 15.09 -30.81
N ALA A 64 10.40 14.55 -31.10
CA ALA A 64 9.85 13.41 -30.36
C ALA A 64 9.26 12.36 -31.31
N ASN A 65 9.41 11.10 -30.92
CA ASN A 65 8.82 9.97 -31.60
C ASN A 65 7.44 9.66 -30.99
N GLU A 66 6.71 8.82 -31.71
CA GLU A 66 5.50 8.18 -31.26
C GLU A 66 5.61 7.59 -29.85
N GLY A 67 4.64 7.88 -28.97
CA GLY A 67 4.63 7.38 -27.59
C GLY A 67 5.63 8.06 -26.64
N GLU A 68 6.48 8.98 -27.10
CA GLU A 68 7.37 9.74 -26.21
C GLU A 68 6.64 10.89 -25.50
N VAL A 69 7.21 11.33 -24.37
CA VAL A 69 6.70 12.43 -23.55
C VAL A 69 7.59 13.65 -23.77
N VAL A 70 6.95 14.80 -24.01
CA VAL A 70 7.59 16.11 -24.16
C VAL A 70 7.32 16.94 -22.90
N SER A 71 8.33 17.61 -22.37
CA SER A 71 8.18 18.60 -21.29
C SER A 71 8.28 20.02 -21.84
N PHE A 72 7.49 20.92 -21.28
CA PHE A 72 7.52 22.35 -21.54
C PHE A 72 7.89 23.09 -20.26
N LEU A 73 8.75 24.10 -20.39
CA LEU A 73 9.13 25.00 -19.32
C LEU A 73 8.71 26.42 -19.69
N VAL A 74 7.89 27.06 -18.85
CA VAL A 74 7.54 28.47 -19.00
C VAL A 74 8.29 29.30 -17.97
N TYR A 75 9.22 30.13 -18.43
CA TYR A 75 10.04 31.00 -17.59
C TYR A 75 9.35 32.35 -17.38
N TYR A 76 9.46 32.90 -16.18
CA TYR A 76 9.01 34.25 -15.87
C TYR A 76 10.00 34.97 -14.96
N HIS A 77 10.18 36.25 -15.23
CA HIS A 77 10.94 37.19 -14.41
C HIS A 77 10.30 38.56 -14.54
N ASN A 78 9.83 39.13 -13.42
CA ASN A 78 9.28 40.47 -13.40
C ASN A 78 10.43 41.49 -13.40
N THR A 79 10.71 42.02 -14.58
CA THR A 79 11.78 42.99 -14.85
C THR A 79 11.39 44.44 -14.53
N ALA A 80 10.13 44.70 -14.18
CA ALA A 80 9.68 46.03 -13.78
C ALA A 80 10.06 46.34 -12.32
N SER A 81 9.88 47.60 -11.91
CA SER A 81 10.10 48.02 -10.52
C SER A 81 8.95 47.65 -9.57
N ASP A 82 7.73 47.50 -10.09
CA ASP A 82 6.53 47.20 -9.30
C ASP A 82 6.23 45.70 -9.27
N THR A 83 5.51 45.26 -8.24
CA THR A 83 5.00 43.89 -8.13
C THR A 83 3.96 43.61 -9.22
N ALA A 84 4.12 42.50 -9.94
CA ALA A 84 3.15 42.00 -10.89
C ALA A 84 2.02 41.26 -10.16
N SER A 85 0.79 41.78 -10.23
CA SER A 85 -0.34 41.24 -9.47
C SER A 85 -1.07 40.15 -10.24
N ASN A 86 -1.45 39.08 -9.54
CA ASN A 86 -2.25 37.97 -10.06
C ASN A 86 -1.71 37.44 -11.41
N THR A 87 -0.41 37.13 -11.42
CA THR A 87 0.32 36.64 -12.59
C THR A 87 -0.23 35.29 -13.04
N ARG A 88 -0.32 35.11 -14.36
CA ARG A 88 -0.90 33.96 -15.04
C ARG A 88 0.02 33.45 -16.13
N ILE A 89 -0.05 32.14 -16.33
CA ILE A 89 0.71 31.41 -17.34
C ILE A 89 -0.22 30.54 -18.18
N ARG A 90 -0.02 30.53 -19.50
CA ARG A 90 -0.78 29.69 -20.42
C ARG A 90 0.12 29.11 -21.49
N VAL A 91 -0.11 27.86 -21.90
CA VAL A 91 0.51 27.26 -23.09
C VAL A 91 -0.56 26.70 -24.01
N GLN A 92 -0.52 27.10 -25.27
CA GLN A 92 -1.50 26.71 -26.29
C GLN A 92 -1.03 25.44 -27.00
N LEU A 93 -1.51 24.28 -26.54
CA LEU A 93 -1.25 23.03 -27.23
C LEU A 93 -2.08 22.93 -28.53
N PRO A 94 -1.56 22.26 -29.58
CA PRO A 94 -2.28 22.07 -30.84
C PRO A 94 -3.55 21.23 -30.64
N SER A 95 -4.64 21.61 -31.30
CA SER A 95 -5.93 20.90 -31.22
C SER A 95 -6.04 19.70 -32.17
N GLY A 96 -5.06 19.47 -33.05
CA GLY A 96 -5.07 18.40 -34.06
C GLY A 96 -3.69 17.79 -34.27
N ALA A 97 -3.61 16.78 -35.13
CA ALA A 97 -2.36 16.12 -35.45
C ALA A 97 -1.44 17.03 -36.29
N PHE A 98 -0.14 16.95 -36.03
CA PHE A 98 0.88 17.71 -36.75
C PHE A 98 2.19 16.92 -36.83
N THR A 99 3.05 17.31 -37.77
CA THR A 99 4.45 16.85 -37.82
C THR A 99 5.41 17.93 -37.34
N ASN A 100 5.09 19.21 -37.55
CA ASN A 100 5.85 20.33 -37.02
C ASN A 100 4.88 21.43 -36.58
N VAL A 101 5.06 21.96 -35.38
CA VAL A 101 4.24 23.06 -34.87
C VAL A 101 5.07 23.98 -33.98
N SER A 102 4.75 25.28 -34.01
CA SER A 102 5.26 26.25 -33.04
C SER A 102 4.22 26.43 -31.94
N ILE A 103 4.55 26.03 -30.73
CA ILE A 103 3.72 26.17 -29.53
C ILE A 103 4.01 27.52 -28.90
N GLN A 104 2.96 28.23 -28.49
CA GLN A 104 3.06 29.52 -27.80
C GLN A 104 2.79 29.36 -26.30
N GLY A 105 3.65 29.97 -25.48
CA GLY A 105 3.49 30.12 -24.04
C GLY A 105 3.43 31.60 -23.66
N ASP A 106 2.42 31.99 -22.89
CA ASP A 106 2.18 33.36 -22.45
C ASP A 106 2.39 33.50 -20.94
N VAL A 107 2.99 34.61 -20.51
CA VAL A 107 3.02 35.06 -19.11
C VAL A 107 2.46 36.47 -19.04
N TRP A 108 1.49 36.74 -18.16
CA TRP A 108 0.90 38.06 -18.00
C TRP A 108 0.43 38.30 -16.57
N ALA A 109 0.16 39.56 -16.20
CA ALA A 109 -0.38 39.92 -14.89
C ALA A 109 -1.60 40.83 -15.04
N HIS A 110 -2.35 41.05 -13.96
CA HIS A 110 -3.48 42.00 -13.97
C HIS A 110 -3.02 43.43 -14.28
N ASN A 111 -1.86 43.81 -13.78
CA ASN A 111 -1.23 45.11 -14.01
C ASN A 111 -0.05 45.05 -15.00
N GLY A 112 0.05 43.98 -15.80
CA GLY A 112 1.17 43.72 -16.72
C GLY A 112 0.71 43.23 -18.09
N SER A 113 1.41 43.62 -19.15
CA SER A 113 1.16 43.06 -20.49
C SER A 113 1.60 41.59 -20.58
N ALA A 114 0.99 40.86 -21.51
CA ALA A 114 1.41 39.50 -21.82
C ALA A 114 2.73 39.51 -22.61
N VAL A 115 3.69 38.71 -22.17
CA VAL A 115 4.86 38.32 -22.95
C VAL A 115 4.67 36.90 -23.46
N ALA A 116 4.95 36.68 -24.74
CA ALA A 116 4.84 35.38 -25.37
C ALA A 116 6.22 34.82 -25.72
N GLY A 117 6.42 33.53 -25.51
CA GLY A 117 7.54 32.75 -26.05
C GLY A 117 7.02 31.62 -26.94
N THR A 118 7.85 31.19 -27.88
CA THR A 118 7.52 30.07 -28.76
C THR A 118 8.57 28.97 -28.71
N ALA A 119 8.12 27.73 -28.80
CA ALA A 119 8.97 26.55 -28.92
C ALA A 119 8.45 25.61 -30.01
N SER A 120 9.34 25.09 -30.84
CA SER A 120 8.99 24.22 -31.96
C SER A 120 8.98 22.75 -31.53
N VAL A 121 7.93 22.01 -31.86
CA VAL A 121 7.89 20.56 -31.67
C VAL A 121 7.81 19.88 -33.03
N SER A 122 8.79 19.03 -33.32
CA SER A 122 8.89 18.20 -34.51
C SER A 122 8.62 16.74 -34.13
N LEU A 123 7.58 16.15 -34.69
CA LEU A 123 7.21 14.75 -34.45
C LEU A 123 7.69 13.88 -35.61
N SER A 124 8.04 12.63 -35.31
CA SER A 124 8.51 11.66 -36.33
C SER A 124 7.45 11.32 -37.39
N SER A 125 6.18 11.55 -37.08
CA SER A 125 5.02 11.32 -37.95
C SER A 125 3.87 12.28 -37.57
N ASN A 126 2.76 12.28 -38.30
CA ASN A 126 1.60 13.11 -37.99
C ASN A 126 0.89 12.62 -36.72
N GLN A 127 1.07 13.30 -35.59
CA GLN A 127 0.64 12.86 -34.25
C GLN A 127 0.03 14.01 -33.46
N THR A 128 -0.72 13.69 -32.40
CA THR A 128 -1.24 14.69 -31.44
C THR A 128 -0.34 14.81 -30.21
N LEU A 129 -0.42 15.96 -29.54
CA LEU A 129 0.15 16.18 -28.21
C LEU A 129 -0.99 16.34 -27.20
N THR A 130 -1.00 15.49 -26.17
CA THR A 130 -2.03 15.54 -25.13
C THR A 130 -1.40 15.90 -23.79
N PHE A 131 -1.87 16.95 -23.14
CA PHE A 131 -1.46 17.33 -21.78
C PHE A 131 -1.62 16.15 -20.81
N ILE A 132 -0.63 15.93 -19.94
CA ILE A 132 -0.68 14.90 -18.89
C ILE A 132 -1.14 15.56 -17.57
N PRO A 133 -2.37 15.30 -17.09
CA PRO A 133 -2.86 15.86 -15.82
C PRO A 133 -1.95 15.49 -14.63
N GLY A 134 -1.77 16.43 -13.71
CA GLY A 134 -0.89 16.27 -12.54
C GLY A 134 0.61 16.37 -12.83
N SER A 135 1.03 16.63 -14.09
CA SER A 135 2.45 16.78 -14.44
C SER A 135 3.03 18.18 -14.16
N VAL A 136 2.21 19.12 -13.69
CA VAL A 136 2.61 20.53 -13.50
C VAL A 136 3.41 20.69 -12.21
N ALA A 137 4.57 21.33 -12.32
CA ALA A 137 5.44 21.68 -11.20
C ALA A 137 5.88 23.14 -11.32
N TRP A 138 5.68 23.92 -10.25
CA TRP A 138 6.00 25.35 -10.22
C TRP A 138 7.23 25.62 -9.35
N TYR A 139 8.20 26.35 -9.86
CA TYR A 139 9.49 26.65 -9.23
C TYR A 139 9.63 28.18 -9.08
N PRO A 140 9.02 28.79 -8.05
CA PRO A 140 9.11 30.22 -7.82
C PRO A 140 10.40 30.64 -7.12
N ASN A 141 10.74 31.92 -7.22
CA ASN A 141 11.78 32.60 -6.45
C ASN A 141 13.15 31.88 -6.50
N GLN A 142 13.59 31.53 -7.70
CA GLN A 142 14.82 30.76 -7.97
C GLN A 142 14.87 29.38 -7.29
N SER A 143 13.74 28.86 -6.80
CA SER A 143 13.69 27.55 -6.14
C SER A 143 14.04 26.42 -7.10
N THR A 144 14.88 25.50 -6.65
CA THR A 144 15.12 24.22 -7.34
C THR A 144 14.12 23.13 -6.95
N VAL A 145 13.20 23.44 -6.03
CA VAL A 145 12.16 22.54 -5.53
C VAL A 145 10.79 23.09 -5.93
N SER A 146 9.92 22.22 -6.44
CA SER A 146 8.57 22.63 -6.84
C SER A 146 7.70 22.97 -5.63
N GLN A 147 6.89 24.01 -5.76
CA GLN A 147 5.91 24.47 -4.77
C GLN A 147 4.49 24.13 -5.21
N THR A 148 3.58 24.06 -4.23
CA THR A 148 2.15 23.86 -4.49
C THR A 148 1.58 25.04 -5.28
N LEU A 149 0.73 24.75 -6.27
CA LEU A 149 0.07 25.78 -7.05
C LEU A 149 -0.89 26.60 -6.17
N PRO A 150 -0.89 27.95 -6.29
CA PRO A 150 -1.81 28.79 -5.52
C PRO A 150 -3.27 28.45 -5.80
N ASN A 151 -4.16 28.85 -4.89
CA ASN A 151 -5.62 28.80 -5.05
C ASN A 151 -6.20 27.38 -5.27
N GLY A 152 -5.49 26.33 -4.85
CA GLY A 152 -5.97 24.94 -4.98
C GLY A 152 -6.07 24.44 -6.42
N GLN A 153 -5.39 25.10 -7.36
CA GLN A 153 -5.36 24.69 -8.76
C GLN A 153 -4.65 23.34 -8.93
N ASN A 154 -5.11 22.54 -9.89
CA ASN A 154 -4.53 21.21 -10.15
C ASN A 154 -3.54 21.21 -11.33
N GLY A 155 -3.34 22.36 -11.97
CA GLY A 155 -2.37 22.56 -13.05
C GLY A 155 -2.96 22.43 -14.44
N SER A 156 -4.12 21.81 -14.62
CA SER A 156 -4.77 21.70 -15.94
C SER A 156 -5.15 23.05 -16.55
N GLU A 157 -5.26 24.08 -15.71
CA GLU A 157 -5.54 25.45 -16.12
C GLU A 157 -4.47 26.03 -17.05
N ILE A 158 -3.24 25.49 -17.03
CA ILE A 158 -2.12 25.96 -17.86
C ILE A 158 -2.38 25.80 -19.36
N VAL A 159 -3.17 24.80 -19.78
CA VAL A 159 -3.58 24.60 -21.18
C VAL A 159 -4.98 25.14 -21.47
N SER A 160 -5.62 25.79 -20.49
CA SER A 160 -6.94 26.40 -20.65
C SER A 160 -6.83 27.83 -21.21
N SER A 161 -7.94 28.36 -21.73
CA SER A 161 -8.02 29.75 -22.17
C SER A 161 -7.72 30.76 -21.05
N ASN A 162 -8.04 30.42 -19.80
CA ASN A 162 -7.92 31.29 -18.63
C ASN A 162 -6.49 31.33 -18.05
N GLY A 163 -5.67 30.33 -18.35
CA GLY A 163 -4.32 30.17 -17.80
C GLY A 163 -4.28 29.82 -16.31
N LEU A 164 -3.14 29.31 -15.88
CA LEU A 164 -2.79 28.96 -14.51
C LEU A 164 -2.34 30.20 -13.74
N ILE A 165 -2.91 30.45 -12.56
CA ILE A 165 -2.55 31.57 -11.69
C ILE A 165 -1.34 31.19 -10.81
N ILE A 166 -0.29 32.02 -10.79
CA ILE A 166 0.87 31.86 -9.90
C ILE A 166 0.99 32.96 -8.84
N GLY A 167 0.00 33.85 -8.76
CA GLY A 167 -0.07 34.88 -7.73
C GLY A 167 0.78 36.12 -8.03
N ASP A 168 1.12 36.86 -6.99
CA ASP A 168 1.85 38.11 -7.11
C ASP A 168 3.37 37.84 -7.23
N ILE A 169 4.02 38.45 -8.22
CA ILE A 169 5.46 38.29 -8.47
C ILE A 169 6.16 39.62 -8.18
N ALA A 170 6.98 39.64 -7.13
CA ALA A 170 7.78 40.81 -6.77
C ALA A 170 8.75 41.21 -7.90
N SER A 171 9.26 42.44 -7.87
CA SER A 171 10.23 42.91 -8.85
C SER A 171 11.62 42.30 -8.63
N GLY A 172 12.34 42.08 -9.72
CA GLY A 172 13.76 41.72 -9.71
C GLY A 172 14.06 40.21 -9.71
N TRP A 173 15.37 39.91 -9.77
CA TRP A 173 15.90 38.57 -10.06
C TRP A 173 15.49 37.52 -9.04
N ASP A 174 15.37 37.87 -7.75
CA ASP A 174 15.02 36.92 -6.69
C ASP A 174 13.59 36.38 -6.81
N ALA A 175 12.72 37.06 -7.57
CA ALA A 175 11.35 36.65 -7.81
C ALA A 175 11.15 35.85 -9.11
N GLN A 176 12.22 35.65 -9.90
CA GLN A 176 12.13 34.85 -11.12
C GLN A 176 11.77 33.39 -10.81
N GLY A 177 11.16 32.70 -11.76
CA GLY A 177 10.82 31.29 -11.62
C GLY A 177 10.39 30.67 -12.93
N TYR A 178 9.94 29.42 -12.86
CA TYR A 178 9.42 28.73 -14.02
C TYR A 178 8.37 27.69 -13.65
N ILE A 179 7.56 27.29 -14.63
CA ILE A 179 6.64 26.16 -14.52
C ILE A 179 7.05 25.08 -15.51
N VAL A 180 7.07 23.82 -15.09
CA VAL A 180 7.23 22.66 -15.97
C VAL A 180 5.92 21.88 -16.05
N PHE A 181 5.54 21.42 -17.24
CA PHE A 181 4.49 20.43 -17.43
C PHE A 181 4.81 19.48 -18.58
N ARG A 182 4.03 18.40 -18.72
CA ARG A 182 4.29 17.34 -19.71
C ARG A 182 3.10 17.11 -20.65
N ALA A 183 3.41 16.70 -21.88
CA ALA A 183 2.45 16.24 -22.86
C ALA A 183 2.92 14.92 -23.52
N GLN A 184 1.99 14.03 -23.78
CA GLN A 184 2.18 12.73 -24.42
C GLN A 184 2.03 12.86 -25.95
N VAL A 185 2.99 12.33 -26.71
CA VAL A 185 2.87 12.12 -28.15
C VAL A 185 2.07 10.83 -28.38
N SER A 186 1.04 10.86 -29.24
CA SER A 186 0.28 9.66 -29.59
C SER A 186 1.17 8.61 -30.29
N SER A 187 0.87 7.31 -30.13
CA SER A 187 1.62 6.20 -30.71
C SER A 187 0.84 5.47 -31.81
N ASN A 188 1.45 5.16 -32.96
CA ASN A 188 0.80 4.40 -34.05
C ASN A 188 0.91 2.87 -33.90
N THR A 189 0.91 2.33 -32.68
CA THR A 189 0.62 0.90 -32.50
C THR A 189 -0.86 0.66 -32.79
N VAL A 190 -1.12 0.33 -34.06
CA VAL A 190 -2.42 0.08 -34.69
C VAL A 190 -3.37 1.27 -34.60
N ASN A 191 -3.45 2.03 -35.69
CA ASN A 191 -4.74 2.58 -36.07
C ASN A 191 -5.63 1.37 -36.42
N PRO A 192 -6.75 1.06 -35.73
CA PRO A 192 -7.85 0.44 -36.44
C PRO A 192 -8.34 1.45 -37.50
N PRO A 193 -9.19 1.07 -38.45
CA PRO A 193 -9.58 1.92 -39.57
C PRO A 193 -10.13 3.27 -39.07
N GLN A 194 -10.34 4.26 -39.95
CA GLN A 194 -11.43 5.20 -39.67
C GLN A 194 -12.66 4.37 -39.26
N GLN A 195 -12.96 4.30 -37.97
CA GLN A 195 -14.12 3.61 -37.44
C GLN A 195 -14.89 4.65 -36.67
N ASN A 196 -16.17 4.74 -37.03
CA ASN A 196 -17.24 5.44 -36.35
C ASN A 196 -17.14 5.34 -34.82
N GLY A 197 -16.31 6.16 -34.19
CA GLY A 197 -16.42 6.46 -32.78
C GLY A 197 -17.74 7.19 -32.56
N SER A 198 -18.43 6.89 -31.47
CA SER A 198 -19.63 7.64 -31.09
C SER A 198 -19.57 7.97 -29.60
N ALA A 199 -20.48 8.83 -29.14
CA ALA A 199 -20.60 9.10 -27.71
C ALA A 199 -20.75 7.77 -26.95
N PRO A 200 -20.22 7.66 -25.71
CA PRO A 200 -20.15 6.38 -25.01
C PRO A 200 -21.55 5.87 -24.68
N PHE A 201 -21.74 4.57 -24.51
CA PHE A 201 -23.02 4.04 -23.99
C PHE A 201 -22.88 3.74 -22.51
N VAL A 202 -23.85 4.20 -21.70
CA VAL A 202 -23.82 3.99 -20.25
C VAL A 202 -25.14 3.44 -19.72
N SER A 203 -25.06 2.61 -18.69
CA SER A 203 -26.21 2.15 -17.91
C SER A 203 -25.89 2.21 -16.42
N THR A 204 -26.79 2.82 -15.65
CA THR A 204 -26.65 2.86 -14.18
C THR A 204 -27.22 1.56 -13.61
N ASN A 205 -26.41 0.86 -12.80
CA ASN A 205 -26.81 -0.38 -12.14
C ASN A 205 -27.26 -0.11 -10.71
N THR A 206 -27.99 -1.05 -10.10
CA THR A 206 -28.53 -0.90 -8.74
C THR A 206 -27.44 -0.76 -7.68
N ALA A 207 -27.71 0.06 -6.67
CA ALA A 207 -26.83 0.27 -5.54
C ALA A 207 -26.83 -0.97 -4.64
N SER A 208 -25.68 -1.23 -4.03
CA SER A 208 -25.41 -2.35 -3.14
C SER A 208 -24.70 -1.86 -1.88
N ALA A 209 -24.60 -2.71 -0.87
CA ALA A 209 -23.98 -2.36 0.42
C ALA A 209 -24.53 -1.04 1.01
N ILE A 210 -25.84 -0.82 0.87
CA ILE A 210 -26.53 0.39 1.36
C ILE A 210 -26.60 0.32 2.89
N GLN A 211 -26.00 1.31 3.55
CA GLN A 211 -26.00 1.46 5.01
C GLN A 211 -26.63 2.80 5.41
N GLN A 212 -26.52 3.17 6.69
CA GLN A 212 -27.10 4.41 7.21
C GLN A 212 -26.46 5.68 6.63
N ASP A 213 -25.17 5.62 6.27
CA ASP A 213 -24.38 6.79 5.85
C ASP A 213 -23.60 6.59 4.54
N ARG A 214 -23.78 5.45 3.86
CA ARG A 214 -23.04 5.12 2.63
C ARG A 214 -23.73 4.10 1.74
N ALA A 215 -23.31 4.05 0.48
CA ALA A 215 -23.69 3.02 -0.48
C ALA A 215 -22.59 2.80 -1.52
N THR A 216 -22.56 1.61 -2.12
CA THR A 216 -21.73 1.30 -3.30
C THR A 216 -22.61 1.30 -4.54
N VAL A 217 -22.24 2.07 -5.55
CA VAL A 217 -22.95 2.14 -6.83
C VAL A 217 -22.10 1.56 -7.94
N GLN A 218 -22.76 1.03 -8.97
CA GLN A 218 -22.10 0.45 -10.12
C GLN A 218 -22.76 0.97 -11.40
N GLY A 219 -22.03 0.95 -12.50
CA GLY A 219 -22.54 1.34 -13.81
C GLY A 219 -21.72 0.67 -14.90
N THR A 220 -22.36 0.44 -16.03
CA THR A 220 -21.73 -0.17 -17.19
C THR A 220 -21.42 0.92 -18.21
N VAL A 221 -20.20 0.97 -18.74
CA VAL A 221 -19.73 1.95 -19.71
C VAL A 221 -19.12 1.25 -20.92
N ASN A 222 -19.67 1.48 -22.11
CA ASN A 222 -19.03 1.12 -23.37
C ASN A 222 -18.39 2.39 -23.97
N PRO A 223 -17.05 2.43 -24.14
CA PRO A 223 -16.35 3.58 -24.71
C PRO A 223 -16.67 3.87 -26.18
N ASN A 224 -17.33 2.95 -26.91
CA ASN A 224 -17.71 3.07 -28.32
C ASN A 224 -16.54 3.51 -29.22
N ASN A 225 -15.41 2.83 -29.09
CA ASN A 225 -14.17 3.06 -29.84
C ASN A 225 -13.54 4.45 -29.65
N ALA A 226 -13.81 5.13 -28.54
CA ALA A 226 -13.15 6.38 -28.17
C ALA A 226 -12.75 6.41 -26.70
N ASN A 227 -11.62 7.04 -26.39
CA ASN A 227 -11.11 7.11 -25.02
C ASN A 227 -12.13 7.80 -24.10
N THR A 228 -12.61 7.08 -23.09
CA THR A 228 -13.78 7.48 -22.29
C THR A 228 -13.44 7.56 -20.80
N ASN A 229 -13.91 8.63 -20.16
CA ASN A 229 -13.92 8.78 -18.71
C ASN A 229 -15.34 8.64 -18.16
N ALA A 230 -15.51 8.09 -16.97
CA ALA A 230 -16.80 7.96 -16.31
C ALA A 230 -16.78 8.41 -14.84
N TRP A 231 -17.91 8.90 -14.34
CA TRP A 231 -18.11 9.30 -12.93
C TRP A 231 -19.57 9.11 -12.54
N PHE A 232 -19.90 9.22 -11.26
CA PHE A 232 -21.28 9.20 -10.77
C PHE A 232 -21.70 10.59 -10.30
N GLU A 233 -22.93 10.96 -10.62
CA GLU A 233 -23.65 12.10 -10.04
C GLU A 233 -24.66 11.60 -9.03
N TYR A 234 -24.78 12.25 -7.87
CA TYR A 234 -25.74 11.86 -6.83
C TYR A 234 -26.25 13.04 -5.98
N GLY A 235 -27.39 12.86 -5.33
CA GLY A 235 -27.98 13.85 -4.43
C GLY A 235 -29.32 13.40 -3.84
N THR A 236 -29.88 14.17 -2.91
CA THR A 236 -31.21 13.90 -2.31
C THR A 236 -32.38 14.26 -3.23
N THR A 237 -32.08 14.89 -4.37
CA THR A 237 -33.01 15.25 -5.44
C THR A 237 -32.47 14.76 -6.79
N GLN A 238 -33.33 14.65 -7.80
CA GLN A 238 -32.93 14.27 -9.17
C GLN A 238 -32.14 15.36 -9.92
N SER A 239 -32.01 16.56 -9.36
CA SER A 239 -31.07 17.57 -9.86
C SER A 239 -29.62 17.23 -9.54
N PHE A 240 -29.40 16.22 -8.68
CA PHE A 240 -28.12 15.89 -8.09
C PHE A 240 -27.49 17.12 -7.39
N GLY A 241 -26.30 16.94 -6.83
CA GLY A 241 -25.57 18.03 -6.17
C GLY A 241 -24.13 17.66 -5.80
N ASN A 242 -23.77 16.39 -5.98
CA ASN A 242 -22.45 15.85 -5.71
C ASN A 242 -22.00 14.96 -6.87
N THR A 243 -20.70 14.86 -7.07
CA THR A 243 -20.06 13.98 -8.05
C THR A 243 -18.95 13.14 -7.40
N THR A 244 -18.66 11.97 -7.97
CA THR A 244 -17.42 11.24 -7.68
C THR A 244 -16.26 11.75 -8.53
N GLY A 245 -15.03 11.32 -8.21
CA GLY A 245 -13.90 11.49 -9.12
C GLY A 245 -14.07 10.73 -10.45
N TYR A 246 -13.33 11.16 -11.47
CA TYR A 246 -13.29 10.53 -12.79
C TYR A 246 -12.57 9.18 -12.75
N GLN A 247 -13.10 8.21 -13.47
CA GLN A 247 -12.55 6.89 -13.72
C GLN A 247 -12.20 6.77 -15.20
N VAL A 248 -10.96 6.40 -15.50
CA VAL A 248 -10.52 6.17 -16.88
C VAL A 248 -11.00 4.79 -17.32
N ILE A 249 -11.91 4.74 -18.30
CA ILE A 249 -12.40 3.47 -18.88
C ILE A 249 -11.52 3.05 -20.07
N GLY A 250 -10.89 4.01 -20.75
CA GLY A 250 -9.95 3.75 -21.85
C GLY A 250 -10.63 3.64 -23.21
N LEU A 251 -9.91 3.10 -24.19
CA LEU A 251 -10.34 2.88 -25.57
C LEU A 251 -10.89 1.45 -25.73
N GLY A 252 -12.09 1.27 -26.30
CA GLY A 252 -12.65 -0.04 -26.60
C GLY A 252 -14.11 -0.01 -27.06
N ASN A 253 -14.64 -1.13 -27.54
CA ASN A 253 -16.06 -1.28 -27.94
C ASN A 253 -16.84 -2.24 -27.03
N SER A 254 -16.25 -2.64 -25.91
CA SER A 254 -16.85 -3.55 -24.94
C SER A 254 -17.28 -2.79 -23.70
N SER A 255 -18.47 -3.12 -23.21
CA SER A 255 -18.98 -2.66 -21.93
C SER A 255 -18.06 -3.08 -20.77
N THR A 256 -17.66 -2.10 -19.95
CA THR A 256 -16.81 -2.26 -18.76
C THR A 256 -17.57 -1.77 -17.51
N ASN A 257 -17.32 -2.36 -16.35
CA ASN A 257 -17.96 -1.95 -15.10
C ASN A 257 -17.17 -0.79 -14.44
N ALA A 258 -17.88 0.25 -14.00
CA ALA A 258 -17.39 1.38 -13.22
C ALA A 258 -18.06 1.37 -11.85
N VAL A 259 -17.29 1.57 -10.78
CA VAL A 259 -17.76 1.44 -9.38
C VAL A 259 -17.57 2.74 -8.63
N GLY A 260 -18.62 3.25 -7.98
CA GLY A 260 -18.58 4.46 -7.16
C GLY A 260 -18.88 4.18 -5.69
N TYR A 261 -18.27 4.94 -4.79
CA TYR A 261 -18.51 4.86 -3.34
C TYR A 261 -19.07 6.19 -2.85
N PHE A 262 -20.24 6.17 -2.22
CA PHE A 262 -20.87 7.35 -1.62
C PHE A 262 -20.75 7.30 -0.10
N TYR A 263 -20.27 8.38 0.50
CA TYR A 263 -20.06 8.51 1.95
C TYR A 263 -20.79 9.74 2.51
N ASN A 264 -20.88 9.82 3.84
CA ASN A 264 -21.50 10.93 4.57
C ASN A 264 -22.94 11.22 4.14
N LEU A 265 -23.68 10.17 3.81
CA LEU A 265 -25.09 10.27 3.44
C LEU A 265 -25.94 10.46 4.69
N ASN A 266 -27.01 11.26 4.57
CA ASN A 266 -28.00 11.40 5.62
C ASN A 266 -28.73 10.07 5.81
N GLN A 267 -29.06 9.71 7.06
CA GLN A 267 -29.75 8.46 7.39
C GLN A 267 -31.22 8.50 6.98
N ASN A 268 -31.83 7.33 6.75
CA ASN A 268 -33.22 7.22 6.30
C ASN A 268 -33.57 8.19 5.15
N THR A 269 -32.60 8.45 4.26
CA THR A 269 -32.69 9.47 3.22
C THR A 269 -32.53 8.79 1.87
N THR A 270 -33.46 9.12 0.97
CA THR A 270 -33.39 8.65 -0.42
C THR A 270 -32.40 9.49 -1.21
N TYR A 271 -31.44 8.82 -1.84
CA TYR A 271 -30.50 9.42 -2.77
C TYR A 271 -30.79 8.93 -4.19
N TYR A 272 -30.76 9.88 -5.13
CA TYR A 272 -30.82 9.64 -6.56
C TYR A 272 -29.41 9.70 -7.12
N TYR A 273 -29.09 8.82 -8.07
CA TYR A 273 -27.78 8.78 -8.71
C TYR A 273 -27.86 8.29 -10.16
N ARG A 274 -26.84 8.65 -10.95
CA ARG A 274 -26.61 8.11 -12.29
C ARG A 274 -25.11 8.04 -12.59
N ILE A 275 -24.72 7.12 -13.46
CA ILE A 275 -23.40 7.17 -14.08
C ILE A 275 -23.40 8.16 -15.25
N VAL A 276 -22.28 8.83 -15.47
CA VAL A 276 -22.02 9.71 -16.61
C VAL A 276 -20.72 9.28 -17.25
N ALA A 277 -20.67 9.24 -18.57
CA ALA A 277 -19.41 9.03 -19.30
C ALA A 277 -19.24 10.05 -20.42
N GLN A 278 -17.99 10.40 -20.68
CA GLN A 278 -17.63 11.40 -21.68
C GLN A 278 -16.42 10.93 -22.49
N ASN A 279 -16.51 11.12 -23.80
CA ASN A 279 -15.39 11.00 -24.74
C ASN A 279 -15.40 12.18 -25.72
N ALA A 280 -14.49 12.17 -26.69
CA ALA A 280 -14.37 13.23 -27.70
C ALA A 280 -15.63 13.42 -28.57
N TYR A 281 -16.55 12.45 -28.62
CA TYR A 281 -17.76 12.46 -29.44
C TYR A 281 -19.02 12.84 -28.66
N GLY A 282 -18.95 12.93 -27.33
CA GLY A 282 -20.05 13.44 -26.50
C GLY A 282 -20.05 12.92 -25.07
N THR A 283 -21.02 13.43 -24.31
CA THR A 283 -21.33 12.99 -22.95
C THR A 283 -22.65 12.22 -22.96
N THR A 284 -22.68 11.06 -22.31
CA THR A 284 -23.92 10.30 -22.11
C THR A 284 -24.20 10.09 -20.63
N TYR A 285 -25.49 10.07 -20.33
CA TYR A 285 -26.01 9.99 -18.98
C TYR A 285 -26.80 8.70 -18.82
N GLY A 286 -26.48 7.93 -17.78
CA GLY A 286 -27.21 6.73 -17.43
C GLY A 286 -28.62 7.06 -16.90
N ASN A 287 -29.46 6.04 -16.84
CA ASN A 287 -30.76 6.11 -16.16
C ASN A 287 -30.57 6.55 -14.69
N ILE A 288 -31.50 7.37 -14.20
CA ILE A 288 -31.51 7.75 -12.79
C ILE A 288 -32.05 6.57 -11.99
N LEU A 289 -31.27 6.10 -11.01
CA LEU A 289 -31.71 5.15 -10.00
C LEU A 289 -31.70 5.83 -8.64
N SER A 290 -32.33 5.18 -7.66
CA SER A 290 -32.29 5.63 -6.28
C SER A 290 -32.04 4.48 -5.31
N PHE A 291 -31.59 4.84 -4.12
CA PHE A 291 -31.59 3.97 -2.95
C PHE A 291 -31.92 4.80 -1.72
N THR A 292 -32.42 4.16 -0.66
CA THR A 292 -32.66 4.81 0.63
C THR A 292 -31.67 4.28 1.64
N THR A 293 -30.90 5.17 2.26
CA THR A 293 -30.00 4.78 3.36
C THR A 293 -30.80 4.17 4.50
N GLN A 294 -30.19 3.24 5.21
CA GLN A 294 -30.87 2.57 6.32
C GLN A 294 -31.25 3.58 7.41
N GLY A 295 -32.39 3.35 8.09
CA GLY A 295 -32.76 4.09 9.28
C GLY A 295 -31.95 3.67 10.51
N SER A 296 -31.91 4.54 11.52
CA SER A 296 -31.35 4.20 12.83
C SER A 296 -32.12 3.02 13.42
N THR A 297 -31.45 1.89 13.65
CA THR A 297 -32.01 0.82 14.46
C THR A 297 -32.05 1.32 15.90
N THR A 298 -33.24 1.39 16.49
CA THR A 298 -33.45 1.70 17.91
C THR A 298 -32.70 0.69 18.77
N GLY A 299 -31.45 0.98 19.06
CA GLY A 299 -30.59 0.27 20.00
C GLY A 299 -29.97 1.28 20.96
N THR A 300 -29.77 0.86 22.20
CA THR A 300 -28.92 1.57 23.16
C THR A 300 -27.49 1.60 22.62
N GLY A 301 -26.97 2.79 22.28
CA GLY A 301 -25.62 2.97 21.74
C GLY A 301 -24.95 4.23 22.31
N SER A 302 -23.65 4.39 22.08
CA SER A 302 -22.86 5.54 22.56
C SER A 302 -21.96 6.11 21.46
N ALA A 303 -21.61 7.39 21.56
CA ALA A 303 -20.62 8.03 20.69
C ALA A 303 -19.30 7.23 20.72
N PRO A 304 -18.48 7.25 19.66
CA PRO A 304 -17.26 6.44 19.59
C PRO A 304 -16.21 6.96 20.59
N TYR A 305 -15.16 6.20 20.89
CA TYR A 305 -13.95 6.74 21.54
C TYR A 305 -12.86 6.97 20.50
N ALA A 306 -12.03 8.00 20.66
CA ALA A 306 -10.92 8.28 19.75
C ALA A 306 -9.65 8.60 20.55
N THR A 307 -8.50 8.11 20.11
CA THR A 307 -7.19 8.29 20.76
C THR A 307 -6.14 8.54 19.69
N THR A 308 -5.41 9.64 19.79
CA THR A 308 -4.37 9.99 18.81
C THR A 308 -3.04 9.38 19.25
N HIS A 309 -2.33 8.72 18.33
CA HIS A 309 -1.00 8.15 18.57
C HIS A 309 0.09 8.97 17.87
N SER A 310 1.34 8.79 18.28
CA SER A 310 2.49 9.46 17.67
C SER A 310 2.64 9.11 16.19
N ALA A 311 2.99 10.12 15.37
CA ALA A 311 3.28 9.94 13.96
C ALA A 311 4.60 9.19 13.74
N TYR A 312 4.72 8.51 12.60
CA TYR A 312 5.91 7.76 12.18
C TYR A 312 6.24 8.05 10.71
N SER A 313 7.37 7.53 10.22
CA SER A 313 7.86 7.80 8.85
C SER A 313 7.89 9.29 8.49
N VAL A 314 8.29 10.13 9.45
CA VAL A 314 8.32 11.57 9.30
C VAL A 314 9.55 11.95 8.48
N ALA A 315 9.35 12.43 7.27
CA ALA A 315 10.39 12.91 6.36
C ALA A 315 10.42 14.45 6.33
N GLN A 316 11.23 15.02 5.42
CA GLN A 316 11.29 16.48 5.22
C GLN A 316 9.96 17.07 4.78
N ASN A 317 9.12 16.31 4.09
CA ASN A 317 7.85 16.78 3.52
C ASN A 317 6.70 15.78 3.69
N SER A 318 6.84 14.78 4.55
CA SER A 318 5.79 13.79 4.78
C SER A 318 5.80 13.31 6.23
N ALA A 319 4.67 12.76 6.66
CA ALA A 319 4.54 12.10 7.95
C ALA A 319 3.35 11.14 7.88
N THR A 320 3.43 10.00 8.55
CA THR A 320 2.27 9.11 8.69
C THR A 320 1.68 9.26 10.08
N LEU A 321 0.46 9.79 10.17
CA LEU A 321 -0.29 9.88 11.42
C LEU A 321 -0.85 8.51 11.80
N GLN A 322 -0.95 8.26 13.11
CA GLN A 322 -1.61 7.07 13.67
C GLN A 322 -2.56 7.47 14.79
N GLY A 323 -3.57 6.64 15.02
CA GLY A 323 -4.62 6.86 15.98
C GLY A 323 -5.47 5.61 16.09
N ALA A 324 -6.32 5.53 17.10
CA ALA A 324 -7.33 4.48 17.19
C ALA A 324 -8.68 5.08 17.53
N ALA A 325 -9.74 4.43 17.06
CA ALA A 325 -11.08 4.77 17.49
C ALA A 325 -11.92 3.52 17.74
N ASN A 326 -12.66 3.51 18.86
CA ASN A 326 -13.60 2.47 19.24
C ASN A 326 -15.00 2.87 18.77
N PRO A 327 -15.59 2.12 17.83
CA PRO A 327 -16.94 2.41 17.33
C PRO A 327 -18.09 2.23 18.33
N ASN A 328 -17.83 1.60 19.49
CA ASN A 328 -18.82 1.23 20.51
C ASN A 328 -20.03 0.48 19.94
N GLY A 329 -19.77 -0.44 19.01
CA GLY A 329 -20.80 -1.33 18.46
C GLY A 329 -21.62 -0.72 17.33
N LEU A 330 -21.26 0.49 16.90
CA LEU A 330 -22.00 1.27 15.90
C LEU A 330 -21.08 1.68 14.76
N ALA A 331 -21.64 1.74 13.55
CA ALA A 331 -20.87 2.07 12.36
C ALA A 331 -20.21 3.44 12.56
N THR A 332 -18.88 3.44 12.59
CA THR A 332 -18.08 4.64 12.86
C THR A 332 -17.13 4.93 11.71
N THR A 333 -17.05 6.21 11.36
CA THR A 333 -16.08 6.75 10.42
C THR A 333 -15.09 7.61 11.17
N ALA A 334 -13.81 7.54 10.82
CA ALA A 334 -12.76 8.30 11.47
C ALA A 334 -11.72 8.83 10.49
N TRP A 335 -11.13 9.97 10.82
CA TRP A 335 -10.15 10.71 10.01
C TRP A 335 -9.20 11.48 10.94
N PHE A 336 -8.12 12.03 10.41
CA PHE A 336 -7.29 12.97 11.15
C PHE A 336 -7.58 14.40 10.72
N GLU A 337 -7.64 15.31 11.68
CA GLU A 337 -7.49 16.75 11.47
C GLU A 337 -6.03 17.11 11.73
N TYR A 338 -5.42 17.93 10.87
CA TYR A 338 -4.03 18.36 11.03
C TYR A 338 -3.78 19.78 10.49
N GLY A 339 -2.75 20.46 11.00
CA GLY A 339 -2.33 21.79 10.53
C GLY A 339 -1.18 22.40 11.31
N THR A 340 -0.66 23.55 10.86
CA THR A 340 0.43 24.27 11.54
C THR A 340 -0.02 24.99 12.81
N THR A 341 -1.33 25.04 13.08
CA THR A 341 -1.94 25.53 14.31
C THR A 341 -2.91 24.49 14.88
N GLN A 342 -3.30 24.64 16.15
CA GLN A 342 -4.32 23.77 16.77
C GLN A 342 -5.73 23.97 16.22
N SER A 343 -5.92 24.88 15.25
CA SER A 343 -7.15 24.97 14.46
C SER A 343 -7.20 23.96 13.31
N PHE A 344 -6.11 23.23 13.07
CA PHE A 344 -5.92 22.18 12.07
C PHE A 344 -6.15 22.66 10.62
N GLY A 345 -7.39 22.89 10.19
CA GLY A 345 -7.70 23.43 8.87
C GLY A 345 -7.51 22.45 7.70
N ASN A 346 -6.94 21.26 7.93
CA ASN A 346 -6.87 20.17 6.94
C ASN A 346 -7.36 18.85 7.54
N THR A 347 -7.82 17.94 6.68
CA THR A 347 -8.22 16.58 7.05
C THR A 347 -7.59 15.53 6.15
N THR A 348 -7.37 14.33 6.67
CA THR A 348 -7.05 13.14 5.86
C THR A 348 -8.31 12.54 5.26
N GLY A 349 -8.14 11.57 4.35
CA GLY A 349 -9.27 10.75 3.88
C GLY A 349 -9.99 10.03 5.02
N TYR A 350 -11.32 9.90 4.89
CA TYR A 350 -12.19 9.23 5.83
C TYR A 350 -12.02 7.71 5.77
N GLN A 351 -11.93 7.06 6.93
CA GLN A 351 -11.74 5.62 7.07
C GLN A 351 -12.86 5.02 7.93
N THR A 352 -13.55 4.01 7.40
CA THR A 352 -14.59 3.30 8.14
C THR A 352 -13.97 2.24 9.05
N ILE A 353 -14.27 2.29 10.34
CA ILE A 353 -13.79 1.34 11.35
C ILE A 353 -14.85 0.33 11.82
N GLY A 354 -16.05 0.38 11.21
CA GLY A 354 -17.06 -0.67 11.32
C GLY A 354 -17.89 -0.64 12.61
N LEU A 355 -18.52 -1.77 12.97
CA LEU A 355 -19.38 -1.96 14.15
C LEU A 355 -18.61 -2.52 15.36
N ALA A 356 -17.29 -2.36 15.41
CA ALA A 356 -16.47 -2.97 16.45
C ALA A 356 -16.79 -2.40 17.84
N ASN A 357 -16.70 -3.24 18.87
CA ASN A 357 -16.76 -2.82 20.28
C ASN A 357 -15.37 -2.59 20.89
N SER A 358 -14.33 -2.58 20.05
CA SER A 358 -12.93 -2.40 20.41
C SER A 358 -12.29 -1.31 19.55
N ALA A 359 -11.22 -0.71 20.06
CA ALA A 359 -10.50 0.35 19.35
C ALA A 359 -9.77 -0.21 18.12
N SER A 360 -10.07 0.34 16.96
CA SER A 360 -9.43 0.01 15.68
C SER A 360 -8.37 1.06 15.34
N THR A 361 -7.17 0.61 14.97
CA THR A 361 -6.08 1.50 14.53
C THR A 361 -6.29 2.03 13.12
N ILE A 362 -6.03 3.31 12.94
CA ILE A 362 -6.23 4.13 11.74
C ILE A 362 -4.93 4.89 11.47
N SER A 363 -4.52 4.96 10.21
CA SER A 363 -3.33 5.71 9.79
C SER A 363 -3.64 6.69 8.67
N GLY A 364 -3.05 7.88 8.71
CA GLY A 364 -3.20 8.89 7.66
C GLY A 364 -1.85 9.32 7.10
N TYR A 365 -1.57 9.05 5.84
CA TYR A 365 -0.34 9.53 5.19
C TYR A 365 -0.49 11.00 4.81
N LEU A 366 0.45 11.83 5.27
CA LEU A 366 0.59 13.23 4.91
C LEU A 366 1.78 13.39 3.97
N SER A 367 1.60 14.19 2.93
CA SER A 367 2.65 14.56 1.98
C SER A 367 2.60 16.06 1.70
N ASN A 368 3.63 16.59 1.04
CA ASN A 368 3.78 18.02 0.75
C ASN A 368 3.75 18.92 1.99
N LEU A 369 4.22 18.40 3.13
CA LEU A 369 4.42 19.19 4.33
C LEU A 369 5.65 20.09 4.15
N SER A 370 5.64 21.28 4.73
CA SER A 370 6.81 22.16 4.79
C SER A 370 7.87 21.53 5.69
N SER A 371 9.16 21.56 5.32
CA SER A 371 10.27 21.09 6.15
C SER A 371 10.47 21.94 7.40
N ASN A 372 11.05 21.35 8.46
CA ASN A 372 11.31 22.03 9.74
C ASN A 372 10.06 22.76 10.31
N THR A 373 8.88 22.17 10.11
CA THR A 373 7.60 22.79 10.46
C THR A 373 6.82 21.87 11.38
N THR A 374 6.32 22.42 12.49
CA THR A 374 5.45 21.71 13.42
C THR A 374 4.02 21.66 12.90
N TYR A 375 3.47 20.46 12.82
CA TYR A 375 2.07 20.18 12.54
C TYR A 375 1.39 19.59 13.77
N TYR A 376 0.31 20.19 14.21
CA TYR A 376 -0.62 19.65 15.20
C TYR A 376 -1.61 18.73 14.50
N TYR A 377 -1.97 17.62 15.13
CA TYR A 377 -2.97 16.71 14.59
C TYR A 377 -3.75 15.99 15.69
N ARG A 378 -4.97 15.56 15.36
CA ARG A 378 -5.80 14.70 16.20
C ARG A 378 -6.64 13.77 15.34
N ILE A 379 -6.97 12.59 15.86
CA ILE A 379 -7.98 11.74 15.24
C ILE A 379 -9.39 12.24 15.61
N VAL A 380 -10.34 12.08 14.69
CA VAL A 380 -11.77 12.32 14.88
C VAL A 380 -12.51 11.04 14.54
N ALA A 381 -13.50 10.67 15.35
CA ALA A 381 -14.37 9.53 15.09
C ALA A 381 -15.83 9.94 15.24
N GLN A 382 -16.68 9.49 14.32
CA GLN A 382 -18.08 9.86 14.25
C GLN A 382 -18.96 8.65 13.98
N ASN A 383 -20.04 8.51 14.76
CA ASN A 383 -21.13 7.58 14.50
C ASN A 383 -22.49 8.29 14.67
N ALA A 384 -23.58 7.54 14.53
CA ALA A 384 -24.95 8.07 14.63
C ALA A 384 -25.29 8.72 15.99
N TYR A 385 -24.48 8.52 17.03
CA TYR A 385 -24.72 8.98 18.40
C TYR A 385 -23.73 10.06 18.87
N GLY A 386 -22.74 10.42 18.05
CA GLY A 386 -21.86 11.55 18.33
C GLY A 386 -20.54 11.54 17.59
N THR A 387 -19.81 12.64 17.74
CA THR A 387 -18.43 12.82 17.27
C THR A 387 -17.52 12.94 18.48
N THR A 388 -16.41 12.20 18.48
CA THR A 388 -15.38 12.31 19.51
C THR A 388 -14.02 12.59 18.91
N TYR A 389 -13.20 13.28 19.69
CA TYR A 389 -11.90 13.77 19.28
C TYR A 389 -10.83 13.12 20.16
N GLY A 390 -9.77 12.64 19.53
CA GLY A 390 -8.56 12.23 20.24
C GLY A 390 -7.81 13.44 20.79
N ASN A 391 -6.83 13.16 21.67
CA ASN A 391 -5.88 14.15 22.16
C ASN A 391 -5.11 14.81 21.02
N THR A 392 -4.85 16.11 21.10
CA THR A 392 -3.98 16.80 20.12
C THR A 392 -2.53 16.40 20.36
N LEU A 393 -1.87 15.89 19.32
CA LEU A 393 -0.42 15.67 19.27
C LEU A 393 0.21 16.61 18.25
N ASN A 394 1.54 16.63 18.20
CA ASN A 394 2.27 17.37 17.19
C ASN A 394 3.41 16.53 16.60
N VAL A 395 3.82 16.86 15.38
CA VAL A 395 4.94 16.27 14.66
C VAL A 395 5.70 17.39 13.96
N MET A 396 7.03 17.37 14.00
CA MET A 396 7.88 18.29 13.25
C MET A 396 8.52 17.55 12.07
N THR A 397 8.29 18.05 10.86
CA THR A 397 8.94 17.54 9.64
C THR A 397 10.45 17.76 9.68
N GLN A 398 11.21 16.88 9.01
CA GLN A 398 12.67 16.99 8.99
C GLN A 398 13.13 18.30 8.30
N GLN A 399 14.28 18.83 8.70
CA GLN A 399 14.91 19.99 8.05
C GLN A 399 15.65 19.56 6.76
N SER A 400 15.58 20.38 5.71
CA SER A 400 16.46 20.22 4.55
C SER A 400 17.83 20.84 4.85
N TYR A 401 18.90 20.04 4.80
CA TYR A 401 20.27 20.52 4.96
C TYR A 401 20.94 20.66 3.59
N GLY A 402 21.10 21.90 3.14
CA GLY A 402 22.13 22.27 2.20
C GLY A 402 23.43 22.59 2.95
N GLY A 403 24.35 21.63 3.02
CA GLY A 403 25.74 21.84 3.44
C GLY A 403 26.05 21.71 4.94
N GLY A 404 27.00 20.82 5.27
CA GLY A 404 28.06 21.15 6.24
C GLY A 404 28.14 20.45 7.60
N ASN A 405 27.23 19.57 8.02
CA ASN A 405 27.38 18.90 9.33
C ASN A 405 27.83 17.44 9.20
N ASN A 406 28.92 17.10 9.89
CA ASN A 406 29.45 15.76 10.04
C ASN A 406 28.41 14.91 10.81
N GLY A 407 27.66 14.04 10.11
CA GLY A 407 26.57 13.27 10.70
C GLY A 407 27.04 12.39 11.85
N SER A 408 26.26 12.34 12.93
CA SER A 408 26.57 11.55 14.13
C SER A 408 25.42 10.63 14.52
N VAL A 409 25.76 9.41 14.94
CA VAL A 409 24.82 8.46 15.57
C VAL A 409 24.14 9.11 16.79
N PRO A 410 22.90 8.72 17.13
CA PRO A 410 22.21 9.29 18.29
C PRO A 410 22.87 8.79 19.59
N THR A 411 22.59 9.41 20.74
CA THR A 411 22.94 8.82 22.05
C THR A 411 21.70 8.29 22.73
N ALA A 412 21.75 7.06 23.26
CA ALA A 412 20.69 6.48 24.08
C ALA A 412 21.20 6.18 25.50
N TYR A 413 20.43 6.59 26.50
CA TYR A 413 20.67 6.28 27.91
C TYR A 413 19.47 5.53 28.47
N THR A 414 19.72 4.35 29.03
CA THR A 414 18.72 3.57 29.75
C THR A 414 18.65 4.05 31.19
N ASN A 415 17.46 4.41 31.67
CA ASN A 415 17.23 4.78 33.07
C ASN A 415 16.64 3.59 33.84
N THR A 416 16.73 3.62 35.16
CA THR A 416 16.08 2.64 36.03
C THR A 416 14.57 2.64 35.84
N VAL A 417 13.95 1.47 36.01
CA VAL A 417 12.49 1.29 35.87
C VAL A 417 11.75 2.26 36.79
N SER A 418 10.80 3.02 36.26
CA SER A 418 10.08 4.04 37.04
C SER A 418 8.94 3.46 37.88
N ALA A 419 8.45 2.26 37.52
CA ALA A 419 7.51 1.46 38.30
C ALA A 419 7.59 -0.03 37.91
N SER A 420 7.50 -0.94 38.88
CA SER A 420 7.43 -2.40 38.65
C SER A 420 6.30 -3.03 39.46
N GLY A 421 5.45 -3.80 38.79
CA GLY A 421 4.35 -4.58 39.38
C GLY A 421 4.62 -6.08 39.39
N VAL A 422 3.59 -6.86 39.73
CA VAL A 422 3.66 -8.32 39.79
C VAL A 422 3.89 -8.94 38.41
N ASN A 423 3.38 -8.30 37.36
CA ASN A 423 3.46 -8.75 35.97
C ASN A 423 3.69 -7.60 34.98
N SER A 424 4.23 -6.48 35.45
CA SER A 424 4.40 -5.28 34.62
C SER A 424 5.59 -4.44 35.04
N ALA A 425 6.07 -3.60 34.14
CA ALA A 425 7.13 -2.62 34.40
C ALA A 425 7.00 -1.41 33.47
N THR A 426 7.48 -0.24 33.92
CA THR A 426 7.59 0.96 33.10
C THR A 426 9.06 1.28 32.85
N PHE A 427 9.53 1.03 31.63
CA PHE A 427 10.88 1.41 31.21
C PHE A 427 10.96 2.90 30.97
N SER A 428 12.09 3.49 31.33
CA SER A 428 12.40 4.90 31.10
C SER A 428 13.81 5.06 30.56
N GLY A 429 14.06 6.12 29.81
CA GLY A 429 15.35 6.40 29.19
C GLY A 429 15.41 7.84 28.68
N SER A 430 16.56 8.24 28.17
CA SER A 430 16.73 9.50 27.46
C SER A 430 17.53 9.30 26.18
N VAL A 431 17.14 9.99 25.12
CA VAL A 431 17.78 9.88 23.81
C VAL A 431 18.05 11.26 23.24
N ASN A 432 19.29 11.53 22.82
CA ASN A 432 19.64 12.72 22.05
C ASN A 432 19.73 12.34 20.56
N PRO A 433 18.87 12.90 19.69
CA PRO A 433 18.94 12.68 18.25
C PRO A 433 20.19 13.25 17.57
N ASN A 434 20.97 14.10 18.27
CA ASN A 434 22.19 14.74 17.78
C ASN A 434 21.98 15.47 16.44
N GLY A 435 20.90 16.23 16.34
CA GLY A 435 20.60 17.02 15.15
C GLY A 435 20.07 16.21 13.96
N ASN A 436 19.86 14.90 14.13
CA ASN A 436 19.47 13.98 13.06
C ASN A 436 18.22 13.19 13.46
N TYR A 437 17.33 12.94 12.50
CA TYR A 437 16.04 12.32 12.78
C TYR A 437 16.23 10.94 13.40
N THR A 438 15.75 10.75 14.63
CA THR A 438 16.02 9.56 15.42
C THR A 438 14.74 8.90 15.89
N ASN A 439 14.68 7.58 15.71
CA ASN A 439 13.68 6.72 16.33
C ASN A 439 14.29 6.04 17.56
N ALA A 440 13.48 5.76 18.57
CA ALA A 440 13.93 5.08 19.78
C ALA A 440 12.92 4.04 20.27
N TRP A 441 13.41 2.97 20.90
CA TRP A 441 12.60 1.91 21.51
C TRP A 441 13.35 1.28 22.69
N PHE A 442 12.73 0.33 23.38
CA PHE A 442 13.39 -0.51 24.38
C PHE A 442 13.51 -1.95 23.88
N GLU A 443 14.64 -2.57 24.19
CA GLU A 443 14.83 -4.02 24.10
C GLU A 443 14.81 -4.61 25.51
N TYR A 444 14.22 -5.79 25.70
CA TYR A 444 14.21 -6.49 26.98
C TYR A 444 14.28 -8.03 26.83
N GLY A 445 14.55 -8.73 27.92
CA GLY A 445 14.66 -10.19 27.94
C GLY A 445 14.97 -10.76 29.33
N LEU A 446 15.00 -12.09 29.45
CA LEU A 446 15.35 -12.80 30.69
C LEU A 446 16.87 -12.94 30.89
N SER A 447 17.66 -12.52 29.91
CA SER A 447 19.12 -12.51 29.95
C SER A 447 19.65 -11.24 29.29
N GLN A 448 20.96 -10.99 29.38
CA GLN A 448 21.62 -9.87 28.67
C GLN A 448 21.57 -10.02 27.14
N SER A 449 21.24 -11.21 26.63
CA SER A 449 20.85 -11.42 25.23
C SER A 449 19.37 -11.04 25.06
N LEU A 450 19.11 -9.75 24.93
CA LEU A 450 17.77 -9.18 24.80
C LEU A 450 17.09 -9.70 23.51
N GLY A 451 15.80 -9.99 23.58
CA GLY A 451 15.08 -10.68 22.49
C GLY A 451 13.66 -10.17 22.24
N TYR A 452 13.18 -9.22 23.05
CA TYR A 452 11.88 -8.58 22.90
C TYR A 452 12.07 -7.08 22.71
N THR A 453 11.20 -6.42 21.94
CA THR A 453 11.17 -4.96 21.76
C THR A 453 9.83 -4.38 22.21
N ILE A 454 9.83 -3.13 22.68
CA ILE A 454 8.63 -2.42 23.12
C ILE A 454 8.84 -0.90 23.04
N GLY A 455 7.77 -0.13 22.91
CA GLY A 455 7.78 1.30 23.21
C GLY A 455 8.50 2.18 22.19
N TYR A 456 8.21 1.95 20.90
CA TYR A 456 8.74 2.74 19.81
C TYR A 456 8.28 4.21 19.86
N GLN A 457 9.20 5.15 19.64
CA GLN A 457 8.98 6.60 19.67
C GLN A 457 9.81 7.30 18.58
N ALA A 458 9.19 8.22 17.83
CA ALA A 458 9.89 9.12 16.91
C ALA A 458 10.27 10.41 17.66
N LEU A 459 11.56 10.76 17.68
CA LEU A 459 12.08 11.89 18.48
C LEU A 459 12.45 13.12 17.66
N GLY A 460 12.32 13.05 16.34
CA GLY A 460 12.73 14.13 15.44
C GLY A 460 14.25 14.33 15.42
N SER A 461 14.70 15.51 15.00
CA SER A 461 16.12 15.85 14.78
C SER A 461 16.68 16.81 15.84
N SER A 462 16.18 16.76 17.07
CA SER A 462 16.62 17.64 18.16
C SER A 462 18.13 17.50 18.44
N SER A 463 18.79 18.59 18.81
CA SER A 463 20.16 18.58 19.36
C SER A 463 20.20 18.35 20.87
N TYR A 464 19.03 18.24 21.52
CA TYR A 464 18.87 18.04 22.96
C TYR A 464 18.27 16.66 23.25
N ALA A 465 18.62 16.10 24.41
CA ALA A 465 18.09 14.83 24.88
C ALA A 465 16.60 14.94 25.25
N SER A 466 15.82 13.98 24.77
CA SER A 466 14.39 13.81 25.06
C SER A 466 14.18 12.55 25.91
N ALA A 467 13.26 12.60 26.87
CA ALA A 467 12.90 11.42 27.66
C ALA A 467 12.01 10.47 26.85
N ILE A 468 12.21 9.16 27.02
CA ILE A 468 11.40 8.09 26.43
C ILE A 468 10.89 7.14 27.52
N THR A 469 9.71 6.55 27.32
CA THR A 469 9.04 5.67 28.30
C THR A 469 8.21 4.58 27.63
N ALA A 470 8.15 3.38 28.22
CA ALA A 470 7.36 2.26 27.72
C ALA A 470 6.76 1.42 28.86
N ASN A 471 5.47 1.08 28.78
CA ASN A 471 4.83 0.14 29.71
C ASN A 471 4.87 -1.28 29.13
N VAL A 472 5.39 -2.22 29.90
CA VAL A 472 5.48 -3.64 29.57
C VAL A 472 4.58 -4.43 30.52
N TYR A 473 3.85 -5.41 29.98
CA TYR A 473 2.87 -6.24 30.71
C TYR A 473 3.15 -7.73 30.47
N ASN A 474 2.42 -8.61 31.18
CA ASN A 474 2.54 -10.07 31.09
C ASN A 474 3.92 -10.61 31.47
N LEU A 475 4.65 -9.91 32.34
CA LEU A 475 5.89 -10.40 32.92
C LEU A 475 5.61 -11.49 33.95
N ALA A 476 6.53 -12.45 34.08
CA ALA A 476 6.46 -13.45 35.15
C ALA A 476 6.72 -12.78 36.52
N PRO A 477 6.01 -13.16 37.60
CA PRO A 477 6.26 -12.62 38.95
C PRO A 477 7.59 -13.13 39.52
N ASN A 478 8.20 -12.36 40.42
CA ASN A 478 9.50 -12.67 41.04
C ASN A 478 10.61 -13.04 40.04
N THR A 479 10.63 -12.40 38.88
CA THR A 479 11.52 -12.77 37.76
C THR A 479 12.39 -11.58 37.36
N ALA A 480 13.69 -11.84 37.22
CA ALA A 480 14.65 -10.85 36.76
C ALA A 480 14.56 -10.67 35.23
N TYR A 481 14.49 -9.43 34.78
CA TYR A 481 14.48 -9.02 33.39
C TYR A 481 15.57 -7.99 33.14
N TYR A 482 16.23 -8.11 32.01
CA TYR A 482 17.23 -7.18 31.49
C TYR A 482 16.60 -6.32 30.41
N TYR A 483 16.99 -5.06 30.30
CA TYR A 483 16.47 -4.14 29.29
C TYR A 483 17.45 -3.01 28.96
N ARG A 484 17.32 -2.42 27.76
CA ARG A 484 18.06 -1.22 27.35
C ARG A 484 17.22 -0.32 26.44
N ALA A 485 17.49 0.98 26.46
CA ALA A 485 17.04 1.92 25.44
C ALA A 485 17.87 1.75 24.17
N VAL A 486 17.26 1.91 23.01
CA VAL A 486 17.90 1.87 21.69
C VAL A 486 17.47 3.09 20.91
N ALA A 487 18.39 3.71 20.18
CA ALA A 487 18.11 4.83 19.30
C ALA A 487 18.77 4.62 17.95
N GLN A 488 18.08 4.94 16.87
CA GLN A 488 18.55 4.76 15.51
C GLN A 488 18.24 5.98 14.65
N ASN A 489 19.24 6.42 13.89
CA ASN A 489 19.07 7.37 12.79
C ASN A 489 19.76 6.82 11.53
N SER A 490 19.74 7.60 10.45
CA SER A 490 20.36 7.24 9.16
C SER A 490 21.89 7.01 9.23
N TYR A 491 22.55 7.44 10.31
CA TYR A 491 23.99 7.29 10.51
C TYR A 491 24.35 6.10 11.40
N GLY A 492 23.35 5.43 12.00
CA GLY A 492 23.53 4.19 12.73
C GLY A 492 22.66 4.06 13.97
N THR A 493 22.85 2.93 14.66
CA THR A 493 22.13 2.58 15.88
C THR A 493 23.05 2.72 17.09
N ASN A 494 22.57 3.36 18.14
CA ASN A 494 23.22 3.42 19.44
C ASN A 494 22.38 2.67 20.48
N TYR A 495 23.08 1.93 21.33
CA TYR A 495 22.48 1.09 22.36
C TYR A 495 22.84 1.66 23.73
N GLY A 496 21.84 1.92 24.54
CA GLY A 496 22.03 2.28 25.95
C GLY A 496 22.55 1.10 26.77
N THR A 497 22.94 1.39 28.00
CA THR A 497 23.41 0.36 28.95
C THR A 497 22.30 -0.64 29.27
N ILE A 498 22.65 -1.92 29.41
CA ILE A 498 21.71 -2.93 29.88
C ILE A 498 21.52 -2.76 31.39
N LEU A 499 20.29 -2.53 31.83
CA LEU A 499 19.88 -2.53 33.23
C LEU A 499 19.04 -3.76 33.52
N THR A 500 18.85 -4.07 34.81
CA THR A 500 18.04 -5.20 35.27
C THR A 500 17.01 -4.73 36.29
N PHE A 501 15.87 -5.42 36.33
CA PHE A 501 14.88 -5.29 37.41
C PHE A 501 14.24 -6.65 37.70
N THR A 502 13.61 -6.78 38.86
CA THR A 502 12.86 -7.97 39.24
C THR A 502 11.42 -7.59 39.51
N THR A 503 10.47 -8.27 38.87
CA THR A 503 9.04 -8.12 39.14
C THR A 503 8.70 -8.56 40.58
N SER A 504 7.65 -7.99 41.16
CA SER A 504 7.20 -8.37 42.50
C SER A 504 6.31 -9.63 42.48
N GLY A 505 5.97 -10.18 43.66
CA GLY A 505 5.10 -11.36 43.80
C GLY A 505 5.83 -12.66 44.19
N SER A 506 5.11 -13.78 44.22
CA SER A 506 5.66 -15.12 44.53
C SER A 506 5.59 -16.02 43.29
N SER A 507 6.68 -16.72 42.97
CA SER A 507 6.69 -17.75 41.91
C SER A 507 5.93 -19.00 42.38
N ILE A 508 4.97 -19.49 41.58
CA ILE A 508 4.17 -20.68 41.92
C ILE A 508 4.88 -22.02 41.64
N ASN A 509 6.08 -22.01 41.03
CA ASN A 509 6.86 -23.22 40.72
C ASN A 509 8.32 -23.08 41.19
N ASN A 510 8.77 -24.00 42.05
CA ASN A 510 10.08 -24.02 42.72
C ASN A 510 11.24 -24.65 41.90
N ALA A 511 11.08 -24.85 40.59
CA ALA A 511 12.08 -25.55 39.80
C ALA A 511 13.13 -24.58 39.23
N SER A 512 14.18 -24.31 40.00
CA SER A 512 15.36 -23.52 39.58
C SER A 512 16.30 -24.31 38.67
N LYS A 513 15.80 -24.78 37.52
CA LYS A 513 16.59 -25.58 36.56
C LYS A 513 16.52 -24.98 35.15
N ALA A 514 17.67 -24.97 34.46
CA ALA A 514 17.75 -24.70 33.03
C ALA A 514 16.87 -25.68 32.24
N PRO A 515 16.40 -25.34 31.02
CA PRO A 515 15.57 -26.25 30.24
C PRO A 515 16.37 -27.48 29.77
N TYR A 516 15.69 -28.51 29.30
CA TYR A 516 16.33 -29.59 28.54
C TYR A 516 15.84 -29.53 27.09
N VAL A 517 16.75 -29.57 26.11
CA VAL A 517 16.39 -29.49 24.69
C VAL A 517 17.08 -30.60 23.90
N THR A 518 16.38 -31.18 22.92
CA THR A 518 16.91 -32.22 22.02
C THR A 518 16.56 -31.86 20.58
N SER A 519 17.55 -31.85 19.69
CA SER A 519 17.33 -31.75 18.24
C SER A 519 16.80 -33.07 17.71
N ARG A 520 15.75 -33.05 16.88
CA ARG A 520 15.22 -34.26 16.23
C ARG A 520 15.50 -34.22 14.75
N ALA A 521 15.52 -35.39 14.11
CA ALA A 521 15.60 -35.51 12.67
C ALA A 521 14.53 -34.65 11.97
N VAL A 522 14.92 -34.06 10.84
CA VAL A 522 14.06 -33.24 10.00
C VAL A 522 12.83 -34.06 9.58
N GLN A 523 11.65 -33.45 9.64
CA GLN A 523 10.39 -34.14 9.37
C GLN A 523 10.13 -34.30 7.89
N SER A 524 10.36 -33.22 7.14
CA SER A 524 10.20 -33.17 5.70
C SER A 524 11.23 -32.20 5.13
N VAL A 525 11.77 -32.58 3.97
CA VAL A 525 12.76 -31.81 3.23
C VAL A 525 12.26 -31.66 1.80
N PHE A 526 12.28 -30.43 1.31
CA PHE A 526 11.86 -30.06 -0.02
C PHE A 526 13.02 -29.41 -0.78
N ARG A 527 12.74 -28.92 -1.99
CA ARG A 527 13.74 -28.28 -2.85
C ARG A 527 14.29 -26.98 -2.25
N ASN A 528 13.43 -26.13 -1.69
CA ASN A 528 13.78 -24.82 -1.13
C ASN A 528 13.30 -24.62 0.32
N SER A 529 12.82 -25.68 0.99
CA SER A 529 12.31 -25.57 2.35
C SER A 529 12.49 -26.87 3.15
N ALA A 530 12.41 -26.78 4.47
CA ALA A 530 12.47 -27.93 5.38
C ALA A 530 11.68 -27.68 6.67
N LEU A 531 11.04 -28.73 7.20
CA LEU A 531 10.37 -28.71 8.50
C LEU A 531 11.28 -29.37 9.54
N ILE A 532 11.89 -28.56 10.39
CA ILE A 532 12.79 -29.03 11.45
C ILE A 532 12.06 -29.14 12.79
N ASN A 533 12.43 -30.17 13.57
CA ASN A 533 11.76 -30.53 14.81
C ASN A 533 12.73 -30.62 15.99
N GLY A 534 12.20 -30.37 17.18
CA GLY A 534 12.91 -30.40 18.44
C GLY A 534 11.98 -30.81 19.59
N ASN A 535 12.57 -31.20 20.71
CA ASN A 535 11.87 -31.38 21.97
C ASN A 535 12.45 -30.45 23.01
N VAL A 536 11.59 -29.89 23.87
CA VAL A 536 11.99 -29.04 24.99
C VAL A 536 11.20 -29.38 26.24
N ASN A 537 11.89 -29.56 27.35
CA ASN A 537 11.30 -29.56 28.69
C ASN A 537 11.65 -28.23 29.36
N PRO A 538 10.67 -27.33 29.59
CA PRO A 538 10.87 -26.05 30.27
C PRO A 538 11.32 -26.17 31.74
N ASN A 539 11.24 -27.37 32.32
CA ASN A 539 11.54 -27.66 33.73
C ASN A 539 10.78 -26.73 34.69
N GLY A 540 9.51 -26.45 34.39
CA GLY A 540 8.63 -25.72 35.30
C GLY A 540 8.84 -24.20 35.32
N SER A 541 9.75 -23.71 34.50
CA SER A 541 10.12 -22.31 34.36
C SER A 541 9.82 -21.81 32.96
N LEU A 542 9.45 -20.54 32.82
CA LEU A 542 9.06 -19.97 31.53
C LEU A 542 10.26 -20.04 30.58
N THR A 543 10.09 -20.83 29.53
CA THR A 543 11.15 -21.19 28.59
C THR A 543 10.76 -20.74 27.20
N THR A 544 11.76 -20.27 26.45
CA THR A 544 11.68 -20.06 25.01
C THR A 544 12.58 -21.06 24.29
N ALA A 545 12.26 -21.37 23.05
CA ALA A 545 13.03 -22.26 22.19
C ALA A 545 13.13 -21.71 20.76
N TRP A 546 14.22 -22.02 20.06
CA TRP A 546 14.45 -21.68 18.66
C TRP A 546 15.41 -22.70 18.04
N PHE A 547 15.55 -22.71 16.72
CA PHE A 547 16.60 -23.46 16.05
C PHE A 547 17.70 -22.51 15.56
N GLU A 548 18.94 -22.94 15.69
CA GLU A 548 20.07 -22.33 14.99
C GLU A 548 20.40 -23.20 13.78
N TRP A 549 20.69 -22.57 12.64
CA TRP A 549 20.93 -23.27 11.37
C TRP A 549 21.94 -22.55 10.47
N GLY A 550 22.43 -23.24 9.45
CA GLY A 550 23.31 -22.67 8.42
C GLY A 550 23.87 -23.72 7.46
N VAL A 551 24.62 -23.27 6.45
CA VAL A 551 25.30 -24.13 5.46
C VAL A 551 26.59 -24.78 5.98
N THR A 552 26.98 -24.47 7.23
CA THR A 552 28.12 -25.08 7.91
C THR A 552 27.76 -25.43 9.36
N ALA A 553 28.53 -26.33 9.97
CA ALA A 553 28.37 -26.72 11.37
C ALA A 553 28.65 -25.58 12.37
N SER A 554 29.23 -24.46 11.93
CA SER A 554 29.37 -23.26 12.77
C SER A 554 28.04 -22.58 13.04
N LEU A 555 27.00 -22.89 12.24
CA LEU A 555 25.70 -22.23 12.26
C LEU A 555 25.86 -20.70 12.05
N GLY A 556 24.78 -19.97 11.85
CA GLY A 556 24.91 -18.52 11.59
C GLY A 556 23.58 -17.80 11.46
N SER A 557 22.52 -18.57 11.22
CA SER A 557 21.13 -18.12 11.24
C SER A 557 20.41 -18.71 12.44
N ARG A 558 19.31 -18.07 12.84
CA ARG A 558 18.37 -18.62 13.82
C ARG A 558 16.94 -18.45 13.33
N THR A 559 16.06 -19.35 13.73
CA THR A 559 14.62 -19.18 13.56
C THR A 559 14.09 -18.16 14.56
N MET A 560 12.86 -17.73 14.36
CA MET A 560 12.13 -16.97 15.37
C MET A 560 12.11 -17.71 16.72
N ILE A 561 12.18 -16.93 17.80
CA ILE A 561 12.07 -17.44 19.17
C ILE A 561 10.61 -17.78 19.46
N GLN A 562 10.35 -19.02 19.82
CA GLN A 562 9.04 -19.55 20.19
C GLN A 562 8.94 -19.66 21.71
N PRO A 563 7.91 -19.10 22.36
CA PRO A 563 7.66 -19.36 23.76
C PRO A 563 7.08 -20.78 23.92
N VAL A 564 7.70 -21.60 24.76
CA VAL A 564 7.30 -23.01 24.98
C VAL A 564 6.72 -23.23 26.38
N GLY A 565 6.47 -22.14 27.09
CA GLY A 565 5.76 -22.11 28.36
C GLY A 565 6.54 -22.64 29.55
N MET A 566 5.80 -23.10 30.57
CA MET A 566 6.33 -23.50 31.88
C MET A 566 6.09 -24.99 32.17
N ALA A 567 5.90 -25.82 31.14
CA ALA A 567 5.63 -27.24 31.33
C ALA A 567 6.77 -27.95 32.10
N ASN A 568 6.42 -28.99 32.87
CA ASN A 568 7.38 -29.85 33.57
C ASN A 568 7.67 -31.16 32.82
N TYR A 569 7.17 -31.28 31.59
CA TYR A 569 7.39 -32.42 30.72
C TYR A 569 7.98 -31.93 29.40
N SER A 570 8.61 -32.85 28.66
CA SER A 570 9.13 -32.55 27.34
C SER A 570 7.99 -32.47 26.34
N ASP A 571 7.89 -31.36 25.63
CA ASP A 571 6.97 -31.18 24.51
C ASP A 571 7.75 -31.01 23.20
N SER A 572 7.10 -31.22 22.06
CA SER A 572 7.71 -30.99 20.75
C SER A 572 7.45 -29.57 20.25
N TYR A 573 8.46 -28.98 19.64
CA TYR A 573 8.33 -27.73 18.89
C TYR A 573 9.04 -27.88 17.55
N SER A 574 8.72 -27.00 16.60
CA SER A 574 9.18 -27.11 15.24
C SER A 574 9.24 -25.76 14.54
N ALA A 575 9.98 -25.70 13.44
CA ALA A 575 10.12 -24.48 12.66
C ALA A 575 10.24 -24.80 11.17
N VAL A 576 9.77 -23.87 10.36
CA VAL A 576 9.93 -23.88 8.91
C VAL A 576 11.21 -23.15 8.56
N LEU A 577 12.04 -23.76 7.72
CA LEU A 577 13.10 -23.07 6.98
C LEU A 577 12.61 -22.91 5.54
N SER A 578 12.59 -21.68 5.02
CA SER A 578 12.23 -21.34 3.63
C SER A 578 13.40 -20.65 2.92
N GLY A 579 13.31 -20.47 1.60
CA GLY A 579 14.36 -19.83 0.80
C GLY A 579 15.69 -20.58 0.77
N LEU A 580 15.68 -21.89 1.00
CA LEU A 580 16.88 -22.73 0.99
C LEU A 580 17.36 -22.96 -0.45
N LEU A 581 18.68 -23.08 -0.63
CA LEU A 581 19.26 -23.44 -1.92
C LEU A 581 18.99 -24.92 -2.23
N PRO A 582 18.60 -25.28 -3.47
CA PRO A 582 18.42 -26.68 -3.88
C PRO A 582 19.71 -27.50 -3.82
N GLY A 583 19.60 -28.80 -3.55
CA GLY A 583 20.75 -29.73 -3.53
C GLY A 583 21.85 -29.37 -2.53
N THR A 584 21.52 -28.64 -1.46
CA THR A 584 22.47 -28.04 -0.54
C THR A 584 22.35 -28.64 0.86
N ASP A 585 23.49 -28.92 1.49
CA ASP A 585 23.57 -29.40 2.87
C ASP A 585 23.37 -28.26 3.88
N TYR A 586 22.47 -28.49 4.84
CA TYR A 586 22.20 -27.59 5.96
C TYR A 586 22.40 -28.31 7.29
N TYR A 587 22.93 -27.55 8.25
CA TYR A 587 23.17 -27.95 9.63
C TYR A 587 22.19 -27.20 10.53
N TYR A 588 21.66 -27.85 11.56
CA TYR A 588 20.77 -27.20 12.53
C TYR A 588 20.86 -27.83 13.92
N ARG A 589 20.50 -27.05 14.95
CA ARG A 589 20.28 -27.54 16.32
C ARG A 589 19.12 -26.83 17.00
N ALA A 590 18.42 -27.55 17.87
CA ALA A 590 17.42 -27.03 18.78
C ALA A 590 18.10 -26.28 19.94
N VAL A 591 17.56 -25.14 20.37
CA VAL A 591 18.07 -24.31 21.48
C VAL A 591 16.90 -23.93 22.37
N ALA A 592 17.11 -23.93 23.69
CA ALA A 592 16.11 -23.45 24.65
C ALA A 592 16.75 -22.63 25.76
N GLN A 593 16.04 -21.60 26.23
CA GLN A 593 16.51 -20.70 27.28
C GLN A 593 15.40 -20.41 28.30
N ASN A 594 15.76 -20.43 29.58
CA ASN A 594 14.96 -19.85 30.66
C ASN A 594 15.85 -19.02 31.59
N ALA A 595 15.28 -18.48 32.68
CA ALA A 595 16.00 -17.66 33.65
C ALA A 595 17.20 -18.35 34.34
N TYR A 596 17.31 -19.68 34.23
CA TYR A 596 18.35 -20.49 34.87
C TYR A 596 19.40 -21.02 33.89
N GLY A 597 19.28 -20.78 32.59
CA GLY A 597 20.31 -21.09 31.62
C GLY A 597 19.81 -21.31 30.19
N THR A 598 20.77 -21.42 29.28
CA THR A 598 20.55 -21.82 27.88
C THR A 598 21.08 -23.23 27.69
N THR A 599 20.32 -24.07 27.00
CA THR A 599 20.74 -25.41 26.60
C THR A 599 20.68 -25.57 25.10
N TYR A 600 21.60 -26.38 24.57
CA TYR A 600 21.76 -26.63 23.14
C TYR A 600 21.61 -28.11 22.85
N GLY A 601 20.83 -28.45 21.84
CA GLY A 601 20.73 -29.79 21.29
C GLY A 601 21.94 -30.13 20.43
N THR A 602 22.00 -31.39 19.99
CA THR A 602 23.02 -31.87 19.05
C THR A 602 22.83 -31.23 17.67
N ILE A 603 23.93 -31.00 16.94
CA ILE A 603 23.84 -30.55 15.55
C ILE A 603 23.44 -31.74 14.67
N LEU A 604 22.42 -31.56 13.85
CA LEU A 604 21.94 -32.51 12.85
C LEU A 604 22.06 -31.89 11.45
N THR A 605 22.00 -32.73 10.42
CA THR A 605 22.14 -32.31 9.02
C THR A 605 21.00 -32.79 8.16
N PHE A 606 20.66 -32.04 7.11
CA PHE A 606 19.79 -32.47 6.03
C PHE A 606 20.24 -31.86 4.70
N THR A 607 19.88 -32.49 3.57
CA THR A 607 20.20 -32.03 2.22
C THR A 607 18.90 -31.71 1.48
N THR A 608 18.74 -30.48 0.99
CA THR A 608 17.57 -30.12 0.16
C THR A 608 17.55 -30.92 -1.13
N SER A 609 16.36 -31.20 -1.66
CA SER A 609 16.22 -32.00 -2.88
C SER A 609 16.78 -31.28 -4.11
N ALA A 610 17.64 -31.94 -4.88
CA ALA A 610 18.26 -31.39 -6.10
C ALA A 610 17.44 -31.62 -7.38
N GLN A 611 16.36 -32.41 -7.34
CA GLN A 611 15.55 -32.79 -8.50
C GLN A 611 14.08 -32.38 -8.32
N THR A 612 13.44 -31.98 -9.42
CA THR A 612 11.98 -31.83 -9.58
C THR A 612 11.32 -33.16 -9.29
N ILE A 613 10.71 -33.30 -8.12
CA ILE A 613 9.94 -34.49 -7.76
C ILE A 613 8.53 -34.34 -8.31
N VAL A 614 8.18 -35.18 -9.29
CA VAL A 614 6.80 -35.43 -9.70
C VAL A 614 6.05 -35.96 -8.48
N PRO A 615 4.98 -35.32 -8.00
CA PRO A 615 4.23 -35.82 -6.87
C PRO A 615 3.54 -37.14 -7.23
N VAL A 616 3.71 -38.16 -6.38
CA VAL A 616 2.78 -39.28 -6.33
C VAL A 616 1.43 -38.72 -5.91
N VAL A 617 0.49 -38.70 -6.85
CA VAL A 617 -0.91 -38.35 -6.61
C VAL A 617 -1.52 -39.42 -5.69
N VAL A 618 -1.53 -39.16 -4.38
CA VAL A 618 -2.50 -39.81 -3.50
C VAL A 618 -3.77 -39.01 -3.57
N ASN A 619 -4.69 -39.43 -4.46
CA ASN A 619 -6.04 -38.90 -4.55
C ASN A 619 -6.82 -39.22 -3.26
N ASN A 620 -6.62 -38.44 -2.21
CA ASN A 620 -7.60 -38.34 -1.14
C ASN A 620 -8.62 -37.28 -1.53
N LYS A 621 -9.77 -37.78 -1.99
CA LYS A 621 -10.98 -37.03 -2.26
C LYS A 621 -11.29 -36.10 -1.07
N THR A 622 -11.20 -34.79 -1.30
CA THR A 622 -11.68 -33.76 -0.38
C THR A 622 -13.18 -33.90 -0.25
N THR A 623 -13.63 -34.47 0.87
CA THR A 623 -15.00 -34.24 1.35
C THR A 623 -14.99 -32.91 2.07
N GLU A 624 -15.83 -31.98 1.62
CA GLU A 624 -16.14 -30.78 2.40
C GLU A 624 -16.55 -31.17 3.83
N PRO A 625 -16.03 -30.52 4.88
CA PRO A 625 -16.53 -30.73 6.22
C PRO A 625 -17.97 -30.20 6.29
N ARG A 626 -18.92 -31.13 6.23
CA ARG A 626 -20.31 -30.88 6.61
C ARG A 626 -20.32 -30.45 8.09
N VAL A 627 -20.87 -29.28 8.36
CA VAL A 627 -21.22 -28.85 9.72
C VAL A 627 -22.20 -29.86 10.31
N VAL A 628 -21.73 -30.61 11.31
CA VAL A 628 -22.59 -31.27 12.28
C VAL A 628 -22.27 -30.64 13.62
N VAL A 629 -23.19 -29.81 14.12
CA VAL A 629 -23.20 -29.44 15.53
C VAL A 629 -23.63 -30.69 16.28
N GLN A 630 -22.67 -31.40 16.88
CA GLN A 630 -22.96 -32.44 17.86
C GLN A 630 -22.54 -31.95 19.24
N GLN A 631 -23.53 -31.87 20.12
CA GLN A 631 -23.31 -31.73 21.56
C GLN A 631 -22.84 -33.09 22.07
N ILE A 632 -21.57 -33.19 22.49
CA ILE A 632 -21.07 -34.41 23.12
C ILE A 632 -21.40 -34.33 24.61
N THR A 633 -22.41 -35.08 25.03
CA THR A 633 -22.73 -35.28 26.44
C THR A 633 -21.90 -36.47 26.94
N GLY A 634 -20.79 -36.24 27.66
CA GLY A 634 -20.04 -37.35 28.27
C GLY A 634 -18.66 -37.04 28.86
N SER A 635 -18.64 -36.87 30.18
CA SER A 635 -17.66 -37.33 31.18
C SER A 635 -16.14 -37.04 31.07
N SER A 636 -15.66 -36.44 32.17
CA SER A 636 -14.34 -36.57 32.83
C SER A 636 -13.12 -35.90 32.21
N ALA A 637 -12.68 -34.83 32.89
CA ALA A 637 -11.31 -34.31 33.01
C ALA A 637 -10.35 -34.60 31.84
N VAL A 638 -10.64 -34.05 30.66
CA VAL A 638 -9.62 -33.93 29.60
C VAL A 638 -8.69 -32.79 30.00
N GLU A 639 -7.38 -33.04 30.01
CA GLU A 639 -6.37 -31.98 30.11
C GLU A 639 -6.66 -30.89 29.06
N GLN A 640 -6.38 -29.62 29.38
CA GLN A 640 -6.69 -28.49 28.49
C GLN A 640 -6.05 -28.71 27.11
N THR A 641 -6.84 -29.17 26.14
CA THR A 641 -6.37 -29.51 24.80
C THR A 641 -6.84 -28.45 23.81
N VAL A 642 -5.89 -27.81 23.14
CA VAL A 642 -6.15 -26.76 22.15
C VAL A 642 -5.55 -27.22 20.81
N ILE A 643 -6.38 -27.23 19.76
CA ILE A 643 -6.05 -27.76 18.44
C ILE A 643 -5.99 -26.61 17.44
N LEU A 644 -4.96 -26.62 16.59
CA LEU A 644 -4.84 -25.78 15.40
C LEU A 644 -4.93 -26.65 14.15
N THR A 645 -5.82 -26.31 13.22
CA THR A 645 -6.00 -27.02 11.95
C THR A 645 -5.82 -26.03 10.79
N PRO A 646 -4.72 -26.13 10.03
CA PRO A 646 -4.49 -25.29 8.86
C PRO A 646 -5.15 -25.88 7.61
N SER A 647 -5.56 -25.02 6.68
CA SER A 647 -6.06 -25.40 5.35
C SER A 647 -5.77 -24.30 4.31
N ILE A 648 -5.84 -24.64 3.03
CA ILE A 648 -5.73 -23.68 1.92
C ILE A 648 -6.83 -23.96 0.91
N ASP A 649 -7.32 -22.92 0.23
CA ASP A 649 -8.39 -23.05 -0.77
C ASP A 649 -7.92 -23.66 -2.10
N LYS A 650 -6.65 -23.49 -2.46
CA LYS A 650 -6.01 -24.08 -3.64
C LYS A 650 -4.93 -25.06 -3.21
N SER A 651 -5.12 -26.34 -3.48
CA SER A 651 -4.13 -27.40 -3.21
C SER A 651 -2.90 -27.31 -4.13
N ASP A 652 -3.06 -26.76 -5.33
CA ASP A 652 -2.05 -26.70 -6.40
C ASP A 652 -1.98 -25.29 -7.01
N PRO A 653 -1.61 -24.26 -6.24
CA PRO A 653 -1.59 -22.89 -6.71
C PRO A 653 -0.40 -22.62 -7.64
N ARG A 654 -0.53 -21.63 -8.53
CA ARG A 654 0.53 -21.22 -9.46
C ARG A 654 1.27 -19.98 -8.97
N ALA A 655 2.46 -19.74 -9.52
CA ALA A 655 3.14 -18.45 -9.32
C ALA A 655 2.22 -17.29 -9.77
N GLY A 656 2.08 -16.27 -8.93
CA GLY A 656 1.14 -15.16 -9.15
C GLY A 656 -0.30 -15.41 -8.69
N ASP A 657 -0.64 -16.61 -8.22
CA ASP A 657 -1.99 -16.87 -7.73
C ASP A 657 -2.24 -16.21 -6.37
N ALA A 658 -3.43 -15.61 -6.24
CA ALA A 658 -4.02 -15.35 -4.93
C ALA A 658 -4.53 -16.66 -4.31
N VAL A 659 -4.19 -16.89 -3.04
CA VAL A 659 -4.58 -18.04 -2.21
C VAL A 659 -5.23 -17.58 -0.90
N LYS A 660 -6.06 -18.45 -0.31
CA LYS A 660 -6.66 -18.26 1.02
C LYS A 660 -6.17 -19.34 1.97
N TYR A 661 -5.23 -18.98 2.83
CA TYR A 661 -4.77 -19.82 3.93
C TYR A 661 -5.67 -19.65 5.15
N SER A 662 -6.21 -20.72 5.72
CA SER A 662 -7.09 -20.67 6.90
C SER A 662 -6.52 -21.47 8.07
N ILE A 663 -6.63 -20.91 9.28
CA ILE A 663 -6.31 -21.55 10.56
C ILE A 663 -7.56 -21.64 11.40
N GLN A 664 -8.03 -22.87 11.64
CA GLN A 664 -9.04 -23.14 12.65
C GLN A 664 -8.38 -23.40 14.00
N TYR A 665 -8.80 -22.67 15.04
CA TYR A 665 -8.40 -22.93 16.41
C TYR A 665 -9.58 -23.47 17.21
N ARG A 666 -9.36 -24.47 18.05
CA ARG A 666 -10.41 -25.16 18.81
C ARG A 666 -9.94 -25.48 20.23
N ASN A 667 -10.68 -25.02 21.23
CA ASN A 667 -10.47 -25.37 22.63
C ASN A 667 -11.41 -26.53 23.00
N GLU A 668 -10.86 -27.74 23.09
CA GLU A 668 -11.61 -28.95 23.47
C GLU A 668 -11.81 -29.06 24.98
N GLY A 669 -11.01 -28.34 25.77
CA GLY A 669 -11.13 -28.33 27.23
C GLY A 669 -12.42 -27.63 27.70
N ALA A 670 -12.91 -28.05 28.87
CA ALA A 670 -14.10 -27.44 29.49
C ALA A 670 -13.85 -26.02 30.05
N SER A 671 -12.59 -25.67 30.33
CA SER A 671 -12.20 -24.37 30.87
C SER A 671 -11.78 -23.39 29.78
N ALA A 672 -12.00 -22.10 30.03
CA ALA A 672 -11.57 -21.03 29.14
C ALA A 672 -10.04 -20.83 29.21
N ILE A 673 -9.44 -20.51 28.07
CA ILE A 673 -8.06 -20.04 27.97
C ILE A 673 -8.07 -18.52 27.74
N THR A 674 -7.08 -17.82 28.28
CA THR A 674 -7.04 -16.34 28.29
C THR A 674 -5.73 -15.82 27.71
N GLY A 675 -5.71 -14.58 27.20
CA GLY A 675 -4.53 -14.00 26.53
C GLY A 675 -4.06 -14.80 25.31
N ALA A 676 -5.01 -15.40 24.58
CA ALA A 676 -4.76 -16.23 23.43
C ALA A 676 -4.27 -15.37 22.25
N THR A 677 -3.09 -15.67 21.69
CA THR A 677 -2.52 -14.97 20.52
C THR A 677 -2.09 -16.00 19.47
N VAL A 678 -2.57 -15.86 18.24
CA VAL A 678 -2.14 -16.67 17.10
C VAL A 678 -1.11 -15.90 16.31
N LYS A 679 0.03 -16.51 16.05
CA LYS A 679 1.10 -15.98 15.20
C LYS A 679 1.21 -16.87 13.97
N ILE A 680 1.10 -16.31 12.78
CA ILE A 680 1.16 -16.99 11.50
C ILE A 680 2.39 -16.48 10.76
N LEU A 681 3.23 -17.38 10.28
CA LEU A 681 4.37 -17.05 9.43
C LEU A 681 4.09 -17.58 8.02
N LEU A 682 4.00 -16.66 7.08
CA LEU A 682 3.89 -16.96 5.65
C LEU A 682 5.29 -17.29 5.09
N PRO A 683 5.39 -18.17 4.07
CA PRO A 683 6.64 -18.35 3.33
C PRO A 683 7.17 -17.02 2.78
N SER A 684 8.48 -16.88 2.63
CA SER A 684 9.13 -15.70 2.00
C SER A 684 8.60 -15.42 0.60
N GLU A 685 8.16 -16.46 -0.09
CA GLU A 685 7.62 -16.49 -1.44
C GLU A 685 6.13 -16.08 -1.53
N VAL A 686 5.52 -15.72 -0.40
CA VAL A 686 4.08 -15.45 -0.29
C VAL A 686 3.86 -14.09 0.37
N GLU A 687 3.27 -13.15 -0.37
CA GLU A 687 2.99 -11.80 0.08
C GLU A 687 1.61 -11.71 0.75
N TYR A 688 1.55 -11.11 1.93
CA TYR A 688 0.30 -10.91 2.66
C TYR A 688 -0.58 -9.83 2.02
N ASP A 689 -1.85 -10.15 1.73
CA ASP A 689 -2.82 -9.16 1.21
C ASP A 689 -3.77 -8.68 2.32
N SER A 690 -4.48 -9.60 2.96
CA SER A 690 -5.53 -9.29 3.95
C SER A 690 -5.90 -10.52 4.79
N ALA A 691 -6.68 -10.35 5.86
CA ALA A 691 -7.20 -11.46 6.66
C ALA A 691 -8.63 -11.20 7.17
N THR A 692 -9.37 -12.26 7.54
CA THR A 692 -10.73 -12.18 8.09
C THR A 692 -10.77 -11.51 9.46
N MET A 693 -9.67 -11.62 10.21
CA MET A 693 -9.40 -10.89 11.44
C MET A 693 -8.19 -9.99 11.17
N LYS A 694 -8.21 -8.73 11.60
CA LYS A 694 -7.05 -7.84 11.41
C LYS A 694 -5.92 -8.31 12.34
N PRO A 695 -4.69 -8.53 11.83
CA PRO A 695 -3.57 -8.86 12.69
C PRO A 695 -3.25 -7.69 13.65
N SER A 696 -2.93 -8.01 14.90
CA SER A 696 -2.40 -7.09 15.92
C SER A 696 -0.94 -6.67 15.65
N PHE A 697 -0.20 -7.44 14.83
CA PHE A 697 1.18 -7.15 14.45
C PHE A 697 1.49 -7.74 13.06
N VAL A 698 2.22 -7.00 12.21
CA VAL A 698 2.70 -7.45 10.89
C VAL A 698 4.13 -6.97 10.67
N GLU A 699 5.07 -7.88 10.43
CA GLU A 699 6.48 -7.61 10.11
C GLU A 699 7.05 -8.81 9.32
N ASP A 700 7.79 -8.60 8.21
CA ASP A 700 8.52 -9.65 7.48
C ASP A 700 7.78 -11.01 7.30
N ASN A 701 6.59 -10.99 6.70
CA ASN A 701 5.70 -12.15 6.47
C ASN A 701 5.15 -12.84 7.74
N GLU A 702 5.31 -12.21 8.89
CA GLU A 702 4.75 -12.62 10.17
C GLU A 702 3.47 -11.82 10.50
N LEU A 703 2.43 -12.53 10.92
CA LEU A 703 1.12 -11.98 11.26
C LEU A 703 0.73 -12.45 12.66
N THR A 704 0.55 -11.55 13.63
CA THR A 704 0.01 -11.90 14.94
C THR A 704 -1.44 -11.46 15.07
N PHE A 705 -2.28 -12.25 15.73
CA PHE A 705 -3.69 -12.01 15.99
C PHE A 705 -3.95 -12.21 17.48
N ASP A 706 -4.53 -11.21 18.14
CA ASP A 706 -4.97 -11.34 19.53
C ASP A 706 -6.43 -11.85 19.57
N LEU A 707 -6.59 -13.07 20.11
CA LEU A 707 -7.87 -13.75 20.27
C LEU A 707 -8.48 -13.53 21.67
N GLY A 708 -7.73 -12.96 22.61
CA GLY A 708 -8.21 -12.70 23.97
C GLY A 708 -8.59 -13.97 24.72
N THR A 709 -9.87 -14.12 25.07
CA THR A 709 -10.38 -15.29 25.82
C THR A 709 -11.13 -16.24 24.91
N ILE A 710 -10.65 -17.49 24.81
CA ILE A 710 -11.35 -18.56 24.10
C ILE A 710 -12.04 -19.45 25.13
N LYS A 711 -13.38 -19.44 25.12
CA LYS A 711 -14.20 -20.24 26.03
C LYS A 711 -13.94 -21.74 25.85
N GLY A 712 -14.26 -22.53 26.87
CA GLY A 712 -14.27 -23.99 26.76
C GLY A 712 -15.23 -24.45 25.66
N HIS A 713 -14.88 -25.56 25.00
CA HIS A 713 -15.66 -26.15 23.89
C HIS A 713 -16.01 -25.16 22.76
N SER A 714 -15.13 -24.19 22.49
CA SER A 714 -15.33 -23.16 21.47
C SER A 714 -14.23 -23.23 20.41
N GLN A 715 -14.57 -22.80 19.20
CA GLN A 715 -13.64 -22.75 18.06
C GLN A 715 -13.84 -21.49 17.22
N GLY A 716 -12.84 -21.13 16.43
CA GLY A 716 -12.90 -20.05 15.45
C GLY A 716 -11.96 -20.30 14.28
N VAL A 717 -12.01 -19.43 13.26
CA VAL A 717 -11.19 -19.54 12.05
C VAL A 717 -10.64 -18.17 11.67
N ILE A 718 -9.34 -18.12 11.36
CA ILE A 718 -8.67 -16.98 10.75
C ILE A 718 -8.35 -17.37 9.31
N THR A 719 -8.75 -16.57 8.33
CA THR A 719 -8.40 -16.79 6.91
C THR A 719 -7.60 -15.61 6.41
N ILE A 720 -6.40 -15.89 5.90
CA ILE A 720 -5.47 -14.97 5.27
C ILE A 720 -5.59 -15.10 3.76
N LYS A 721 -5.77 -13.99 3.07
CA LYS A 721 -5.54 -13.85 1.64
C LYS A 721 -4.09 -13.43 1.43
N ALA A 722 -3.40 -14.13 0.55
CA ALA A 722 -2.03 -13.85 0.20
C ALA A 722 -1.79 -14.17 -1.27
N THR A 723 -0.79 -13.55 -1.87
CA THR A 723 -0.40 -13.76 -3.27
C THR A 723 0.95 -14.47 -3.32
N ILE A 724 1.04 -15.53 -4.12
CA ILE A 724 2.32 -16.22 -4.35
C ILE A 724 3.13 -15.38 -5.34
N ASP A 725 4.40 -15.12 -5.04
CA ASP A 725 5.28 -14.34 -5.92
C ASP A 725 5.37 -15.00 -7.31
N THR A 726 5.31 -14.17 -8.35
CA THR A 726 5.49 -14.57 -9.75
C THR A 726 6.86 -15.17 -10.05
N ALA A 727 7.87 -14.88 -9.22
CA ALA A 727 9.24 -15.41 -9.36
C ALA A 727 9.42 -16.82 -8.76
N VAL A 728 8.38 -17.41 -8.17
CA VAL A 728 8.46 -18.73 -7.53
C VAL A 728 8.53 -19.82 -8.60
N ASP A 729 9.57 -20.64 -8.54
CA ASP A 729 9.73 -21.80 -9.43
C ASP A 729 8.57 -22.79 -9.27
N ALA A 730 8.15 -23.40 -10.37
CA ALA A 730 7.31 -24.58 -10.34
C ALA A 730 7.95 -25.69 -9.48
N ASP A 731 7.11 -26.49 -8.81
CA ASP A 731 7.48 -27.52 -7.83
C ASP A 731 8.13 -26.97 -6.54
N SER A 732 8.07 -25.66 -6.29
CA SER A 732 8.46 -25.09 -4.99
C SER A 732 7.44 -25.47 -3.90
N ALA A 733 7.95 -25.83 -2.72
CA ALA A 733 7.10 -26.18 -1.57
C ALA A 733 6.93 -24.97 -0.66
N LEU A 734 5.72 -24.41 -0.66
CA LEU A 734 5.29 -23.33 0.23
C LEU A 734 4.82 -23.92 1.55
N MET A 735 5.47 -23.57 2.66
CA MET A 735 5.14 -24.11 3.98
C MET A 735 4.69 -23.01 4.94
N PHE A 736 3.39 -23.02 5.25
CA PHE A 736 2.74 -22.09 6.15
C PHE A 736 2.83 -22.63 7.58
N SER A 737 3.03 -21.75 8.57
CA SER A 737 3.04 -22.14 9.98
C SER A 737 2.19 -21.20 10.83
N ALA A 738 1.59 -21.75 11.88
CA ALA A 738 0.84 -21.01 12.87
C ALA A 738 1.14 -21.50 14.28
N THR A 739 1.30 -20.59 15.23
CA THR A 739 1.54 -20.84 16.66
C THR A 739 0.49 -20.11 17.49
N LEU A 740 -0.20 -20.79 18.38
CA LEU A 740 -1.15 -20.21 19.33
C LEU A 740 -0.57 -20.24 20.74
N ASN A 741 -0.35 -19.07 21.32
CA ASN A 741 0.08 -18.88 22.70
C ASN A 741 -1.11 -18.51 23.57
N TYR A 742 -1.25 -19.07 24.77
CA TYR A 742 -2.38 -18.78 25.66
C TYR A 742 -2.02 -19.04 27.13
N THR A 743 -2.85 -18.52 28.03
CA THR A 743 -2.82 -18.87 29.46
C THR A 743 -3.94 -19.85 29.77
N ASP A 744 -3.60 -21.02 30.30
CA ASP A 744 -4.54 -22.08 30.65
C ASP A 744 -5.34 -21.79 31.94
N ALA A 745 -6.24 -22.70 32.29
CA ALA A 745 -7.08 -22.59 33.49
C ALA A 745 -6.28 -22.58 34.82
N LYS A 746 -5.03 -23.07 34.81
CA LYS A 746 -4.11 -23.06 35.95
C LYS A 746 -3.28 -21.77 36.01
N LYS A 747 -3.59 -20.79 35.16
CA LYS A 747 -2.83 -19.53 34.98
C LYS A 747 -1.40 -19.77 34.50
N GLN A 748 -1.16 -20.86 33.77
CA GLN A 748 0.14 -21.18 33.19
C GLN A 748 0.14 -20.83 31.70
N PHE A 749 1.24 -20.26 31.22
CA PHE A 749 1.43 -20.01 29.80
C PHE A 749 1.67 -21.34 29.06
N GLN A 750 0.97 -21.51 27.94
CA GLN A 750 1.04 -22.65 27.03
C GLN A 750 1.17 -22.17 25.57
N SER A 751 1.70 -23.04 24.70
CA SER A 751 1.82 -22.79 23.27
C SER A 751 1.56 -24.06 22.46
N THR A 752 0.94 -23.94 21.28
CA THR A 752 0.72 -25.04 20.33
C THR A 752 0.93 -24.56 18.89
N SER A 753 1.38 -25.42 17.98
CA SER A 753 1.70 -25.04 16.58
C SER A 753 1.15 -26.02 15.54
N ALA A 754 0.89 -25.52 14.33
CA ALA A 754 0.48 -26.33 13.18
C ALA A 754 1.10 -25.83 11.87
N TYR A 755 1.19 -26.74 10.89
CA TYR A 755 1.89 -26.52 9.61
C TYR A 755 1.06 -27.04 8.43
N LEU A 756 1.18 -26.35 7.29
CA LEU A 756 0.60 -26.80 6.01
C LEU A 756 1.62 -26.60 4.89
N THR A 757 1.80 -27.61 4.06
CA THR A 757 2.67 -27.55 2.89
C THR A 757 1.83 -27.61 1.61
N VAL A 758 2.20 -26.79 0.63
CA VAL A 758 1.54 -26.64 -0.66
C VAL A 758 2.59 -26.61 -1.77
N MET A 759 2.36 -27.29 -2.89
CA MET A 759 3.30 -27.34 -4.03
C MET A 759 2.86 -26.37 -5.13
N VAL A 760 3.79 -25.60 -5.69
CA VAL A 760 3.48 -24.69 -6.80
C VAL A 760 3.43 -25.43 -8.13
N GLU A 761 2.34 -25.33 -8.88
CA GLU A 761 2.14 -26.06 -10.15
C GLU A 761 2.95 -25.46 -11.32
N VAL A 762 3.39 -26.30 -12.26
CA VAL A 762 4.07 -25.88 -13.50
C VAL A 762 3.12 -25.14 -14.44
N GLY A 763 3.39 -23.85 -14.67
CA GLY A 763 2.65 -23.05 -15.65
C GLY A 763 2.97 -23.48 -17.09
N SER A 764 2.05 -24.21 -17.73
CA SER A 764 2.06 -24.34 -19.20
C SER A 764 1.25 -23.20 -19.84
N ALA A 765 1.88 -22.02 -19.98
CA ALA A 765 1.38 -20.99 -20.87
C ALA A 765 1.80 -21.32 -22.32
N GLY A 766 1.05 -22.21 -22.97
CA GLY A 766 1.22 -22.52 -24.39
C GLY A 766 0.33 -23.68 -24.83
N LEU A 767 -0.69 -23.38 -25.64
CA LEU A 767 -1.61 -24.31 -26.34
C LEU A 767 -2.96 -24.67 -25.70
N ALA A 768 -3.50 -23.86 -24.79
CA ALA A 768 -4.92 -24.00 -24.39
C ALA A 768 -5.92 -23.29 -25.34
N SER A 769 -5.51 -22.91 -26.57
CA SER A 769 -6.42 -22.38 -27.61
C SER A 769 -6.52 -23.25 -28.88
N LEU A 770 -6.07 -24.51 -28.85
CA LEU A 770 -6.29 -25.44 -29.97
C LEU A 770 -6.95 -26.77 -29.62
N PHE A 771 -7.16 -27.12 -28.35
CA PHE A 771 -7.88 -28.35 -27.97
C PHE A 771 -9.38 -28.15 -27.73
N GLY A 772 -9.86 -26.90 -27.63
CA GLY A 772 -11.28 -26.57 -27.57
C GLY A 772 -12.02 -26.64 -28.92
N VAL A 773 -11.29 -26.83 -30.03
CA VAL A 773 -11.86 -26.95 -31.40
C VAL A 773 -11.84 -28.40 -31.92
N PHE A 774 -11.14 -29.33 -31.27
CA PHE A 774 -11.18 -30.76 -31.63
C PHE A 774 -12.20 -31.59 -30.83
N GLY A 775 -12.74 -31.04 -29.72
CA GLY A 775 -13.75 -31.71 -28.89
C GLY A 775 -15.11 -31.93 -29.58
N THR A 776 -15.36 -31.29 -30.72
CA THR A 776 -16.58 -31.47 -31.52
C THR A 776 -16.35 -32.22 -32.84
N LEU A 777 -15.10 -32.57 -33.19
CA LEU A 777 -14.77 -33.22 -34.46
C LEU A 777 -14.64 -34.76 -34.37
N LEU A 778 -14.67 -35.34 -33.16
CA LEU A 778 -14.53 -36.79 -32.93
C LEU A 778 -15.85 -37.55 -32.73
N ASN A 779 -17.00 -36.90 -32.94
CA ASN A 779 -18.31 -37.57 -32.94
C ASN A 779 -18.79 -37.96 -34.35
N ASN A 780 -17.89 -38.03 -35.33
CA ASN A 780 -18.23 -38.37 -36.71
C ASN A 780 -17.63 -39.73 -37.08
N TRP A 781 -18.49 -40.72 -37.31
CA TRP A 781 -18.15 -42.09 -37.72
C TRP A 781 -17.22 -42.17 -38.94
N PHE A 782 -17.17 -41.10 -39.75
CA PHE A 782 -16.28 -40.97 -40.90
C PHE A 782 -14.80 -40.83 -40.49
N VAL A 783 -14.50 -40.21 -39.35
CA VAL A 783 -13.12 -40.03 -38.86
C VAL A 783 -12.55 -41.36 -38.34
N ASP A 784 -13.37 -42.19 -37.70
CA ASP A 784 -12.96 -43.53 -37.25
C ASP A 784 -12.67 -44.47 -38.44
N LEU A 785 -13.39 -44.31 -39.55
CA LEU A 785 -13.15 -45.08 -40.78
C LEU A 785 -11.83 -44.67 -41.47
N VAL A 786 -11.49 -43.38 -41.46
CA VAL A 786 -10.21 -42.87 -42.00
C VAL A 786 -9.04 -43.24 -41.07
N LEU A 787 -9.23 -43.18 -39.75
CA LEU A 787 -8.22 -43.58 -38.77
C LEU A 787 -7.97 -45.09 -38.80
N GLY A 788 -9.02 -45.91 -38.98
CA GLY A 788 -8.90 -47.35 -39.20
C GLY A 788 -8.15 -47.71 -40.49
N LEU A 789 -8.39 -46.96 -41.58
CA LEU A 789 -7.66 -47.14 -42.84
C LEU A 789 -6.19 -46.74 -42.73
N LEU A 790 -5.87 -45.66 -42.01
CA LEU A 790 -4.48 -45.19 -41.80
C LEU A 790 -3.69 -46.13 -40.89
N ILE A 791 -4.32 -46.67 -39.83
CA ILE A 791 -3.70 -47.68 -38.96
C ILE A 791 -3.52 -48.99 -39.71
N GLY A 792 -4.51 -49.41 -40.52
CA GLY A 792 -4.39 -50.58 -41.39
C GLY A 792 -3.26 -50.45 -42.42
N PHE A 793 -3.12 -49.26 -43.03
CA PHE A 793 -2.05 -48.97 -43.99
C PHE A 793 -0.67 -48.91 -43.30
N GLY A 794 -0.59 -48.36 -42.09
CA GLY A 794 0.64 -48.33 -41.29
C GLY A 794 1.12 -49.72 -40.85
N ILE A 795 0.19 -50.58 -40.42
CA ILE A 795 0.49 -51.98 -40.05
C ILE A 795 0.90 -52.78 -41.29
N TYR A 796 0.19 -52.61 -42.41
CA TYR A 796 0.57 -53.24 -43.69
C TYR A 796 1.98 -52.83 -44.13
N HIS A 797 2.31 -51.53 -44.07
CA HIS A 797 3.61 -51.03 -44.47
C HIS A 797 4.75 -51.41 -43.51
N PHE A 798 4.46 -51.63 -42.23
CA PHE A 798 5.43 -52.11 -41.25
C PHE A 798 5.79 -53.58 -41.48
N PHE A 799 4.81 -54.44 -41.76
CA PHE A 799 5.05 -55.88 -41.97
C PHE A 799 5.56 -56.23 -43.38
N VAL A 800 5.19 -55.47 -44.41
CA VAL A 800 5.74 -55.68 -45.76
C VAL A 800 7.21 -55.24 -45.83
N ARG A 801 7.57 -54.15 -45.13
CA ARG A 801 8.95 -53.65 -45.10
C ARG A 801 9.90 -54.54 -44.29
N GLN A 802 9.42 -55.19 -43.22
CA GLN A 802 10.20 -56.22 -42.53
C GLN A 802 10.49 -57.45 -43.41
N LYS A 803 9.57 -57.83 -44.30
CA LYS A 803 9.80 -58.93 -45.25
C LYS A 803 10.79 -58.59 -46.36
N GLU A 804 10.88 -57.32 -46.77
CA GLU A 804 11.87 -56.87 -47.76
C GLU A 804 13.28 -56.71 -47.15
N GLU A 805 13.38 -56.36 -45.87
CA GLU A 805 14.67 -56.31 -45.16
C GLU A 805 15.23 -57.70 -44.79
N GLU A 806 14.38 -58.72 -44.57
CA GLU A 806 14.83 -60.11 -44.43
C GLU A 806 15.26 -60.76 -45.76
N ALA A 807 14.89 -60.20 -46.92
CA ALA A 807 15.30 -60.68 -48.25
C ALA A 807 16.60 -60.03 -48.77
N LEU A 808 17.16 -59.04 -48.07
CA LEU A 808 18.45 -58.40 -48.37
C LEU A 808 19.58 -58.86 -47.44
N ILE A 809 19.28 -59.74 -46.47
CA ILE A 809 20.26 -60.38 -45.56
C ILE A 809 20.33 -61.91 -45.81
N LYS A 810 19.82 -62.39 -46.95
CA LYS A 810 20.07 -63.70 -47.54
C LYS A 810 20.42 -63.54 -49.01
#